data_AF-A0A1H6C4E3-F1
#
_entry.id   AF-A0A1H6C4E3-F1
#
_cell.length_a   1.000
_cell.length_b   1.000
_cell.length_c   1.000
_cell.angle_alpha   90.00
_cell.angle_beta   90.00
_cell.angle_gamma   90.00
#
_symmetry.space_group_name_H-M   'P 1'
#
loop_
_entity.id
_entity.type
_entity.pdbx_description
1 polymer ?
#
loop_
_entity_poly.entity_id
_entity_poly.type
_entity_poly.pdbx_seq_one_letter_code
_entity_poly.pdbx_strand_id
1 'polypeptide(L)'
;MFFKILFGCLLSNLYLLALQAQELQLRYTEPAEKWEEALPIGNGRLGAMIYGGIQEDEIQFNEETLWTGEPRNYNKADAHLFLDSIRNLLHAGEQGKAEALAMREFMGVKSEEDDATTWLNYLAAGRKEKINPSNFSFNDTDWKEISVPSYEGWEHIGLEGVDGAVWFRYEFQLSEEDIKKETWSLDLNKVREMDFTYINGVFLGSNSTFDDRRIYTIPAGTLKKGKNVLAVQVINLNGKGGIAGYKDTSQHIGLVSKGKKISLNGKWKYAILDANTPRVGKYQAAYQPFGTVQVSFPHDRVQNYQRILDLKNAEVYISYTHQGTQFERTYLASHPDQVLAMHYGASRPGQVSFEVELASKHAKQTIETLNEQTLHLQVDVKDGALHGDALLTVNLDAGHASIKNGRLIIRNANAATLYLTAATNFVNYSNVTGNSFELAKVRLKNVDTKNFQAVQQDHQNDYGRLFNSFSIDLGAQDSSATNVRLENFSKNVDPAFAALYVQYGRYLLISSSRENTQPANLQGIWNHLLEPSWDSKYTTNINLEMNYWPTDVLNLSSLHQPLFQLIRDVSEKGQETARSYYNARGWVLHHNTDLWRGTAPINNSDHGIWPMGGAWLVNHIWESYLFNQDPQILTENYDIIKGATLFFKDVLIPHPKTGELVSSPSNSPENGGLVAGPAMDQQIVRNLFRVYIQASKILDKDVKLRDSIAEMLPKIAKDRIGKHGQLQEWMEDIDDPENKHRHVSHLWALHPGSEVNWDSTPDLWNAARKSLIMRGDEGTGWSLAWKINFWARLLDAEHSLGLVKMLLRPADRSGGSYPNLFDAHPPFQIDGNFGGAAGIVEMIVQSHTQYIDILPALPNAFSKGVIKGIKARGGFVLDMEWNNHQLTKIIVRSIAGNELRLKYQKQIKKVNTVKNGIYQFDGMLNLIK
;
A
#
# COMPACT_ATOMS: atom_id res chain seq x y z
N MET A 1 -2.87 -54.71 53.12
CA MET A 1 -1.70 -55.30 52.43
C MET A 1 -1.97 -55.18 50.92
N PHE A 2 -1.79 -53.97 50.39
CA PHE A 2 -0.67 -53.57 49.50
C PHE A 2 -0.84 -54.11 48.07
N PHE A 3 -0.85 -53.16 47.11
CA PHE A 3 -1.06 -53.30 45.65
C PHE A 3 -2.50 -53.30 45.13
N LYS A 4 -3.13 -52.11 45.09
CA LYS A 4 -4.11 -51.70 44.06
C LYS A 4 -4.47 -50.20 44.15
N ILE A 5 -3.43 -49.35 44.22
CA ILE A 5 -3.55 -47.90 44.07
C ILE A 5 -2.33 -47.46 43.28
N LEU A 6 -2.32 -47.64 41.95
CA LEU A 6 -1.44 -46.92 41.01
C LEU A 6 -1.72 -47.28 39.53
N PHE A 7 -2.97 -47.34 39.06
CA PHE A 7 -3.22 -47.52 37.61
C PHE A 7 -4.55 -46.92 37.12
N GLY A 8 -5.07 -45.91 37.83
CA GLY A 8 -6.37 -45.30 37.56
C GLY A 8 -6.38 -43.77 37.43
N CYS A 9 -5.21 -43.10 37.46
CA CYS A 9 -5.12 -41.63 37.34
C CYS A 9 -4.14 -41.15 36.24
N LEU A 10 -3.70 -42.05 35.35
CA LEU A 10 -2.74 -41.73 34.27
C LEU A 10 -3.31 -41.93 32.86
N LEU A 11 -4.59 -42.31 32.72
CA LEU A 11 -5.23 -42.57 31.42
C LEU A 11 -6.43 -41.67 31.11
N SER A 12 -6.76 -40.71 31.97
CA SER A 12 -7.82 -39.71 31.72
C SER A 12 -7.31 -38.33 31.30
N ASN A 13 -5.99 -38.15 31.11
CA ASN A 13 -5.36 -36.90 30.65
C ASN A 13 -4.77 -36.96 29.24
N LEU A 14 -5.04 -38.01 28.45
CA LEU A 14 -4.42 -38.22 27.13
C LEU A 14 -5.39 -38.21 25.93
N TYR A 15 -6.68 -37.88 26.13
CA TYR A 15 -7.66 -37.81 25.04
C TYR A 15 -8.56 -36.56 25.09
N LEU A 16 -7.96 -35.43 25.47
CA LEU A 16 -8.54 -34.09 25.30
C LEU A 16 -7.45 -33.11 24.84
N LEU A 17 -6.64 -33.51 23.84
CA LEU A 17 -6.14 -32.53 22.89
C LEU A 17 -7.33 -32.16 21.99
N ALA A 18 -8.22 -31.32 22.53
CA ALA A 18 -9.01 -30.47 21.65
C ALA A 18 -7.98 -29.75 20.77
N LEU A 19 -8.06 -29.93 19.45
CA LEU A 19 -7.44 -28.98 18.53
C LEU A 19 -7.97 -27.61 18.93
N GLN A 20 -7.18 -26.85 19.69
CA GLN A 20 -7.48 -25.48 19.98
C GLN A 20 -7.42 -24.79 18.63
N ALA A 21 -8.56 -24.28 18.16
CA ALA A 21 -8.64 -23.63 16.87
C ALA A 21 -7.63 -22.48 16.83
N GLN A 22 -6.96 -22.31 15.68
CA GLN A 22 -6.00 -21.24 15.43
C GLN A 22 -6.57 -19.88 15.88
N GLU A 23 -5.90 -19.19 16.81
CA GLU A 23 -6.33 -17.87 17.25
C GLU A 23 -5.97 -16.83 16.18
N LEU A 24 -6.99 -16.32 15.49
CA LEU A 24 -6.87 -15.34 14.41
C LEU A 24 -6.98 -13.92 14.96
N GLN A 25 -6.09 -13.58 15.90
CA GLN A 25 -6.12 -12.30 16.60
C GLN A 25 -4.73 -11.65 16.64
N LEU A 26 -4.69 -10.33 16.43
CA LEU A 26 -3.54 -9.51 16.79
C LEU A 26 -3.76 -8.98 18.20
N ARG A 27 -2.83 -9.23 19.14
CA ARG A 27 -3.00 -8.94 20.57
C ARG A 27 -1.84 -8.15 21.14
N TYR A 28 -2.17 -7.18 21.99
CA TYR A 28 -1.20 -6.28 22.65
C TYR A 28 -1.62 -6.02 24.10
N THR A 29 -0.63 -5.76 24.94
CA THR A 29 -0.80 -5.46 26.37
C THR A 29 -0.61 -3.97 26.70
N GLU A 30 -0.41 -3.14 25.68
CA GLU A 30 -0.20 -1.70 25.81
C GLU A 30 -0.95 -0.95 24.67
N PRO A 31 -1.37 0.31 24.91
CA PRO A 31 -1.88 1.18 23.86
C PRO A 31 -0.85 1.43 22.75
N ALA A 32 -1.32 1.80 21.56
CA ALA A 32 -0.44 2.29 20.51
C ALA A 32 0.08 3.70 20.84
N GLU A 33 1.36 3.95 20.61
CA GLU A 33 1.97 5.29 20.66
C GLU A 33 2.17 5.88 19.26
N LYS A 34 2.23 5.01 18.24
CA LYS A 34 2.45 5.39 16.84
C LYS A 34 1.40 4.79 15.92
N TRP A 35 1.26 5.37 14.74
CA TRP A 35 0.27 4.94 13.75
C TRP A 35 0.48 3.48 13.31
N GLU A 36 1.73 3.05 13.19
CA GLU A 36 2.13 1.68 12.84
C GLU A 36 1.91 0.64 13.96
N GLU A 37 1.45 1.08 15.14
CA GLU A 37 1.01 0.23 16.24
C GLU A 37 -0.51 0.20 16.37
N ALA A 38 -1.22 1.15 15.75
CA ALA A 38 -2.67 1.24 15.76
C ALA A 38 -3.29 0.13 14.90
N LEU A 39 -4.50 -0.32 15.27
CA LEU A 39 -5.17 -1.44 14.60
C LEU A 39 -6.12 -0.94 13.51
N PRO A 40 -5.98 -1.40 12.25
CA PRO A 40 -6.86 -0.99 11.16
C PRO A 40 -8.22 -1.68 11.28
N ILE A 41 -9.29 -0.94 10.99
CA ILE A 41 -10.63 -1.45 10.65
C ILE A 41 -11.13 -0.78 9.37
N GLY A 42 -12.00 -1.44 8.62
CA GLY A 42 -12.58 -0.84 7.41
C GLY A 42 -13.71 -1.64 6.80
N ASN A 43 -14.56 -0.96 6.03
CA ASN A 43 -15.73 -1.53 5.35
C ASN A 43 -15.66 -1.43 3.82
N GLY A 44 -14.45 -1.24 3.28
CA GLY A 44 -14.17 -0.91 1.88
C GLY A 44 -14.15 0.60 1.62
N ARG A 45 -15.06 1.37 2.24
CA ARG A 45 -15.20 2.81 1.99
C ARG A 45 -14.68 3.70 3.13
N LEU A 46 -15.10 3.41 4.36
CA LEU A 46 -14.57 4.03 5.58
C LEU A 46 -13.50 3.12 6.17
N GLY A 47 -12.37 3.74 6.51
CA GLY A 47 -11.28 3.11 7.25
C GLY A 47 -11.01 3.86 8.54
N ALA A 48 -10.54 3.17 9.57
CA ALA A 48 -10.04 3.80 10.79
C ALA A 48 -8.86 3.04 11.39
N MET A 49 -8.02 3.75 12.14
CA MET A 49 -6.86 3.25 12.86
C MET A 49 -7.07 3.49 14.36
N ILE A 50 -7.15 2.40 15.14
CA ILE A 50 -7.54 2.43 16.56
C ILE A 50 -6.29 2.34 17.46
N TYR A 51 -6.01 3.41 18.20
CA TYR A 51 -4.85 3.49 19.08
C TYR A 51 -5.07 2.74 20.39
N GLY A 52 -6.25 2.95 20.98
CA GLY A 52 -6.67 2.33 22.22
C GLY A 52 -6.10 2.96 23.48
N GLY A 53 -5.85 4.26 23.48
CA GLY A 53 -5.33 4.98 24.63
C GLY A 53 -6.26 4.95 25.85
N ILE A 54 -5.70 5.18 27.03
CA ILE A 54 -6.42 5.04 28.32
C ILE A 54 -7.08 6.35 28.74
N GLN A 55 -6.29 7.43 28.74
CA GLN A 55 -6.73 8.79 29.04
C GLN A 55 -7.26 9.47 27.79
N GLU A 56 -6.44 9.48 26.74
CA GLU A 56 -6.78 10.00 25.43
C GLU A 56 -6.73 8.84 24.46
N ASP A 57 -7.83 8.58 23.78
CA ASP A 57 -7.88 7.62 22.68
C ASP A 57 -8.00 8.35 21.36
N GLU A 58 -7.35 7.79 20.33
CA GLU A 58 -7.32 8.33 19.00
C GLU A 58 -7.88 7.31 18.01
N ILE A 59 -8.87 7.77 17.23
CA ILE A 59 -9.44 7.03 16.11
C ILE A 59 -9.28 7.90 14.87
N GLN A 60 -8.14 7.75 14.20
CA GLN A 60 -7.89 8.40 12.91
C GLN A 60 -8.74 7.69 11.86
N PHE A 61 -9.50 8.42 11.04
CA PHE A 61 -10.38 7.84 10.03
C PHE A 61 -10.19 8.44 8.63
N ASN A 62 -10.63 7.66 7.66
CA ASN A 62 -10.47 7.87 6.23
C ASN A 62 -11.80 7.62 5.51
N GLU A 63 -11.97 8.26 4.35
CA GLU A 63 -13.02 7.99 3.38
C GLU A 63 -12.32 7.79 2.03
N GLU A 64 -12.57 6.67 1.34
CA GLU A 64 -11.80 6.23 0.17
C GLU A 64 -11.75 7.23 -1.00
N THR A 65 -12.68 8.20 -1.05
CA THR A 65 -12.81 9.16 -2.15
C THR A 65 -12.28 10.55 -1.83
N LEU A 66 -11.69 10.80 -0.66
CA LEU A 66 -11.06 12.10 -0.35
C LEU A 66 -9.63 12.19 -0.91
N TRP A 67 -9.47 12.88 -2.04
CA TRP A 67 -8.19 13.03 -2.76
C TRP A 67 -7.96 14.50 -3.16
N THR A 68 -6.72 14.86 -3.45
CA THR A 68 -6.38 16.15 -4.09
C THR A 68 -6.77 16.18 -5.57
N GLY A 69 -6.62 17.34 -6.21
CA GLY A 69 -6.85 17.50 -7.64
C GLY A 69 -8.32 17.52 -8.03
N GLU A 70 -8.57 17.38 -9.34
CA GLU A 70 -9.87 17.56 -9.97
C GLU A 70 -9.96 16.82 -11.31
N PRO A 71 -11.17 16.60 -11.86
CA PRO A 71 -11.33 16.07 -13.21
C PRO A 71 -10.63 16.96 -14.26
N ARG A 72 -9.65 16.41 -14.97
CA ARG A 72 -8.88 17.13 -16.00
C ARG A 72 -8.41 16.24 -17.14
N ASN A 73 -7.83 16.86 -18.18
CA ASN A 73 -7.08 16.13 -19.20
C ASN A 73 -5.61 15.99 -18.78
N TYR A 74 -5.10 14.77 -18.81
CA TYR A 74 -3.71 14.42 -18.47
C TYR A 74 -2.80 14.36 -19.70
N ASN A 75 -3.39 14.36 -20.90
CA ASN A 75 -2.68 14.10 -22.13
C ASN A 75 -2.00 15.38 -22.66
N LYS A 76 -0.76 15.21 -23.13
CA LYS A 76 -0.06 16.22 -23.91
C LYS A 76 -0.52 16.14 -25.38
N ALA A 77 -0.87 17.29 -25.94
CA ALA A 77 -1.23 17.40 -27.35
C ALA A 77 -0.03 17.01 -28.23
N ASP A 78 -0.32 16.34 -29.34
CA ASP A 78 0.64 16.03 -30.41
C ASP A 78 1.88 15.20 -30.03
N ALA A 79 1.86 14.52 -28.87
CA ALA A 79 2.98 13.69 -28.41
C ALA A 79 3.38 12.60 -29.43
N HIS A 80 2.41 12.02 -30.15
CA HIS A 80 2.65 11.03 -31.21
C HIS A 80 3.57 11.52 -32.35
N LEU A 81 3.67 12.84 -32.60
CA LEU A 81 4.57 13.38 -33.63
C LEU A 81 6.05 13.13 -33.31
N PHE A 82 6.38 12.88 -32.04
CA PHE A 82 7.74 12.65 -31.57
C PHE A 82 8.08 11.17 -31.38
N LEU A 83 7.08 10.28 -31.47
CA LEU A 83 7.25 8.84 -31.22
C LEU A 83 8.33 8.21 -32.10
N ASP A 84 8.29 8.47 -33.41
CA ASP A 84 9.27 7.91 -34.35
C ASP A 84 10.68 8.48 -34.13
N SER A 85 10.78 9.74 -33.72
CA SER A 85 12.06 10.36 -33.36
C SER A 85 12.67 9.69 -32.12
N ILE A 86 11.85 9.44 -31.09
CA ILE A 86 12.28 8.71 -29.87
C ILE A 86 12.74 7.30 -30.23
N ARG A 87 11.96 6.57 -31.04
CA ARG A 87 12.32 5.22 -31.52
C ARG A 87 13.63 5.21 -32.30
N ASN A 88 13.82 6.17 -33.21
CA ASN A 88 15.05 6.29 -34.00
C ASN A 88 16.28 6.57 -33.12
N LEU A 89 16.14 7.41 -32.09
CA LEU A 89 17.22 7.67 -31.13
C LEU A 89 17.58 6.41 -30.33
N LEU A 90 16.59 5.65 -29.86
CA LEU A 90 16.82 4.37 -29.19
C LEU A 90 17.51 3.35 -30.12
N HIS A 91 17.07 3.26 -31.37
CA HIS A 91 17.71 2.39 -32.38
C HIS A 91 19.16 2.80 -32.67
N ALA A 92 19.49 4.09 -32.58
CA ALA A 92 20.85 4.61 -32.76
C ALA A 92 21.72 4.45 -31.50
N GLY A 93 21.18 3.92 -30.39
CA GLY A 93 21.89 3.82 -29.11
C GLY A 93 22.01 5.15 -28.35
N GLU A 94 21.26 6.18 -28.75
CA GLU A 94 21.29 7.53 -28.15
C GLU A 94 20.26 7.67 -27.01
N GLN A 95 20.28 6.75 -26.03
CA GLN A 95 19.28 6.66 -24.96
C GLN A 95 19.03 7.99 -24.23
N GLY A 96 20.09 8.67 -23.78
CA GLY A 96 19.93 9.94 -23.06
C GLY A 96 19.29 11.06 -23.90
N LYS A 97 19.47 11.05 -25.23
CA LYS A 97 18.76 12.00 -26.12
C LYS A 97 17.30 11.60 -26.30
N ALA A 98 17.01 10.30 -26.38
CA ALA A 98 15.64 9.80 -26.42
C ALA A 98 14.87 10.19 -25.14
N GLU A 99 15.49 9.99 -23.97
CA GLU A 99 14.93 10.37 -22.66
C GLU A 99 14.69 11.87 -22.56
N ALA A 100 15.66 12.71 -22.98
CA ALA A 100 15.49 14.16 -22.96
C ALA A 100 14.39 14.65 -23.90
N LEU A 101 14.26 14.05 -25.10
CA LEU A 101 13.18 14.35 -26.03
C LEU A 101 11.82 13.90 -25.46
N ALA A 102 11.76 12.69 -24.92
CA ALA A 102 10.55 12.12 -24.34
C ALA A 102 10.10 12.90 -23.10
N MET A 103 11.04 13.33 -22.24
CA MET A 103 10.74 14.16 -21.07
C MET A 103 10.05 15.46 -21.47
N ARG A 104 10.51 16.08 -22.56
CA ARG A 104 9.95 17.34 -23.05
C ARG A 104 8.62 17.13 -23.77
N GLU A 105 8.51 16.13 -24.64
CA GLU A 105 7.41 16.04 -25.61
C GLU A 105 6.45 14.86 -25.42
N PHE A 106 6.79 13.90 -24.58
CA PHE A 106 6.07 12.62 -24.45
C PHE A 106 5.63 12.30 -23.02
N MET A 107 5.80 13.21 -22.06
CA MET A 107 5.23 13.08 -20.72
C MET A 107 3.78 13.62 -20.68
N GLY A 108 3.03 13.24 -19.65
CA GLY A 108 1.73 13.82 -19.29
C GLY A 108 1.84 15.32 -18.98
N VAL A 109 0.70 16.00 -18.91
CA VAL A 109 0.65 17.38 -18.43
C VAL A 109 0.39 17.42 -16.93
N LYS A 110 1.09 18.31 -16.23
CA LYS A 110 0.80 18.64 -14.83
C LYS A 110 -0.49 19.45 -14.73
N SER A 111 -1.10 19.48 -13.55
CA SER A 111 -2.20 20.40 -13.22
C SER A 111 -1.75 21.86 -13.35
N GLU A 112 -2.72 22.78 -13.31
CA GLU A 112 -2.44 24.22 -13.31
C GLU A 112 -1.45 24.61 -12.20
N GLU A 113 -0.59 25.57 -12.51
CA GLU A 113 0.43 26.11 -11.61
C GLU A 113 0.37 27.65 -11.64
N ASP A 114 0.63 28.28 -10.49
CA ASP A 114 0.66 29.73 -10.36
C ASP A 114 2.10 30.26 -10.57
N ASP A 115 2.23 31.49 -11.08
CA ASP A 115 3.52 32.17 -11.12
C ASP A 115 3.96 32.59 -9.70
N ALA A 116 4.97 31.91 -9.17
CA ALA A 116 5.51 32.17 -7.85
C ALA A 116 6.33 33.47 -7.73
N THR A 117 6.62 34.17 -8.83
CA THR A 117 7.54 35.33 -8.87
C THR A 117 7.13 36.43 -7.89
N THR A 118 5.85 36.81 -7.86
CA THR A 118 5.35 37.87 -6.96
C THR A 118 5.51 37.49 -5.49
N TRP A 119 5.17 36.24 -5.16
CA TRP A 119 5.26 35.72 -3.80
C TRP A 119 6.73 35.62 -3.33
N LEU A 120 7.61 35.09 -4.18
CA LEU A 120 9.05 35.01 -3.88
C LEU A 120 9.70 36.39 -3.69
N ASN A 121 9.28 37.40 -4.46
CA ASN A 121 9.73 38.77 -4.30
C ASN A 121 9.28 39.39 -2.97
N TYR A 122 8.04 39.11 -2.54
CA TYR A 122 7.54 39.50 -1.22
C TYR A 122 8.42 38.91 -0.11
N LEU A 123 8.70 37.60 -0.14
CA LEU A 123 9.59 36.96 0.84
C LEU A 123 11.00 37.55 0.83
N ALA A 124 11.52 37.87 -0.35
CA ALA A 124 12.82 38.52 -0.51
C ALA A 124 12.88 39.93 0.07
N ALA A 125 11.78 40.68 0.03
CA ALA A 125 11.70 42.00 0.66
C ALA A 125 11.81 41.89 2.19
N GLY A 126 11.13 40.91 2.80
CA GLY A 126 11.21 40.66 4.25
C GLY A 126 12.63 40.35 4.74
N ARG A 127 13.44 39.64 3.93
CA ARG A 127 14.87 39.39 4.23
C ARG A 127 15.74 40.66 4.21
N LYS A 128 15.30 41.73 3.56
CA LYS A 128 16.02 43.01 3.44
C LYS A 128 15.63 44.02 4.52
N GLU A 129 14.63 43.72 5.34
CA GLU A 129 14.25 44.59 6.45
C GLU A 129 15.40 44.74 7.46
N LYS A 130 15.50 45.92 8.07
CA LYS A 130 16.57 46.25 9.02
C LYS A 130 16.58 45.34 10.25
N ILE A 131 15.39 44.89 10.67
CA ILE A 131 15.20 43.96 11.77
C ILE A 131 14.41 42.77 11.21
N ASN A 132 15.09 41.65 11.02
CA ASN A 132 14.51 40.42 10.52
C ASN A 132 15.12 39.20 11.24
N PRO A 133 14.55 38.00 11.07
CA PRO A 133 14.98 36.79 11.78
C PRO A 133 16.42 36.32 11.52
N SER A 134 17.17 36.91 10.59
CA SER A 134 18.61 36.63 10.46
C SER A 134 19.48 37.37 11.48
N ASN A 135 19.00 38.50 12.03
CA ASN A 135 19.82 39.35 12.90
C ASN A 135 20.16 38.64 14.23
N PHE A 136 21.38 38.86 14.73
CA PHE A 136 21.85 38.30 16.00
C PHE A 136 20.93 38.64 17.19
N SER A 137 20.46 39.90 17.26
CA SER A 137 19.64 40.40 18.37
C SER A 137 18.13 40.32 18.12
N PHE A 138 17.68 39.60 17.09
CA PHE A 138 16.24 39.43 16.83
C PHE A 138 15.57 38.70 18.00
N ASN A 139 14.41 39.19 18.43
CA ASN A 139 13.64 38.59 19.51
C ASN A 139 12.79 37.42 18.98
N ASP A 140 13.19 36.20 19.31
CA ASP A 140 12.49 34.96 18.98
C ASP A 140 11.93 34.27 20.24
N THR A 141 11.70 35.02 21.32
CA THR A 141 11.27 34.44 22.62
C THR A 141 9.94 33.69 22.49
N ASP A 142 9.02 34.20 21.67
CA ASP A 142 7.68 33.62 21.48
C ASP A 142 7.62 32.54 20.38
N TRP A 143 8.76 32.20 19.77
CA TRP A 143 8.80 31.19 18.71
C TRP A 143 8.67 29.79 19.30
N LYS A 144 7.91 28.94 18.62
CA LYS A 144 7.77 27.52 18.96
C LYS A 144 9.04 26.77 18.61
N GLU A 145 9.23 25.60 19.22
CA GLU A 145 10.36 24.72 18.93
C GLU A 145 9.96 23.51 18.09
N ILE A 146 10.87 23.04 17.25
CA ILE A 146 10.73 21.89 16.37
C ILE A 146 12.04 21.12 16.28
N SER A 147 11.97 19.80 16.14
CA SER A 147 13.18 18.97 16.00
C SER A 147 13.83 19.19 14.64
N VAL A 148 15.14 19.43 14.59
CA VAL A 148 15.88 19.58 13.34
C VAL A 148 17.19 18.79 13.42
N PRO A 149 17.57 18.00 12.39
CA PRO A 149 16.86 17.80 11.13
C PRO A 149 15.71 16.79 11.21
N SER A 150 14.88 16.72 10.16
CA SER A 150 13.88 15.66 9.96
C SER A 150 13.93 15.15 8.52
N TYR A 151 14.44 13.93 8.34
CA TYR A 151 14.60 13.34 7.01
C TYR A 151 13.26 13.20 6.27
N GLU A 152 12.20 12.83 6.99
CA GLU A 152 10.86 12.65 6.43
C GLU A 152 10.09 13.96 6.21
N GLY A 153 10.69 15.12 6.50
CA GLY A 153 10.04 16.41 6.37
C GLY A 153 9.52 16.95 7.70
N TRP A 154 9.20 18.25 7.74
CA TRP A 154 8.68 18.91 8.94
C TRP A 154 7.24 18.50 9.27
N GLU A 155 6.55 17.88 8.32
CA GLU A 155 5.17 17.45 8.44
C GLU A 155 5.08 16.39 9.53
N HIS A 156 6.06 15.49 9.60
CA HIS A 156 6.11 14.42 10.61
C HIS A 156 6.46 14.89 12.02
N ILE A 157 6.81 16.17 12.21
CA ILE A 157 7.34 16.68 13.49
C ILE A 157 6.70 18.00 13.93
N GLY A 158 5.53 18.34 13.38
CA GLY A 158 4.67 19.42 13.90
C GLY A 158 4.27 20.52 12.92
N LEU A 159 4.66 20.43 11.64
CA LEU A 159 4.27 21.36 10.57
C LEU A 159 3.46 20.65 9.48
N GLU A 160 2.47 19.87 9.91
CA GLU A 160 1.60 19.11 8.99
C GLU A 160 0.84 20.03 8.03
N GLY A 161 0.87 19.68 6.73
CA GLY A 161 0.15 20.42 5.69
C GLY A 161 0.68 21.81 5.38
N VAL A 162 1.86 22.18 5.92
CA VAL A 162 2.46 23.49 5.71
C VAL A 162 3.35 23.46 4.46
N ASP A 163 2.80 23.98 3.37
CA ASP A 163 3.61 24.59 2.31
C ASP A 163 3.81 26.05 2.66
N GLY A 164 5.03 26.56 2.57
CA GLY A 164 5.29 27.95 2.93
C GLY A 164 6.74 28.33 3.09
N ALA A 165 6.92 29.56 3.55
CA ALA A 165 8.19 30.09 4.00
C ALA A 165 8.26 29.99 5.52
N VAL A 166 9.19 29.18 6.04
CA VAL A 166 9.40 28.97 7.47
C VAL A 166 10.80 29.42 7.83
N TRP A 167 10.90 30.28 8.85
CA TRP A 167 12.17 30.60 9.47
C TRP A 167 12.49 29.62 10.58
N PHE A 168 13.75 29.19 10.62
CA PHE A 168 14.33 28.47 11.74
C PHE A 168 15.46 29.28 12.35
N ARG A 169 15.58 29.21 13.68
CA ARG A 169 16.65 29.84 14.46
C ARG A 169 17.21 28.86 15.49
N TYR A 170 18.53 28.82 15.60
CA TYR A 170 19.24 27.95 16.53
C TYR A 170 20.40 28.68 17.19
N GLU A 171 20.44 28.62 18.52
CA GLU A 171 21.53 29.20 19.31
C GLU A 171 22.56 28.13 19.65
N PHE A 172 23.84 28.46 19.46
CA PHE A 172 24.94 27.56 19.82
C PHE A 172 26.10 28.34 20.42
N GLN A 173 26.92 27.63 21.21
CA GLN A 173 28.04 28.21 21.94
C GLN A 173 29.37 27.76 21.31
N LEU A 174 30.33 28.68 21.22
CA LEU A 174 31.70 28.39 20.77
C LEU A 174 32.72 28.78 21.85
N SER A 175 33.71 27.90 22.05
CA SER A 175 34.83 28.18 22.94
C SER A 175 35.82 29.15 22.30
N GLU A 176 36.76 29.66 23.09
CA GLU A 176 37.82 30.53 22.58
C GLU A 176 38.80 29.78 21.65
N GLU A 177 38.95 28.46 21.83
CA GLU A 177 39.75 27.60 20.96
C GLU A 177 39.06 27.40 19.59
N ASP A 178 37.73 27.33 19.56
CA ASP A 178 36.97 27.16 18.32
C ASP A 178 37.14 28.33 17.35
N ILE A 179 37.23 29.55 17.88
CA ILE A 179 37.36 30.78 17.10
C ILE A 179 38.77 30.93 16.50
N LYS A 180 39.79 30.26 17.08
CA LYS A 180 41.18 30.31 16.59
C LYS A 180 41.42 29.42 15.37
N LYS A 181 40.46 28.59 14.96
CA LYS A 181 40.59 27.75 13.75
C LYS A 181 40.40 28.57 12.48
N GLU A 182 41.22 28.28 11.46
CA GLU A 182 41.37 29.13 10.27
C GLU A 182 40.11 29.21 9.38
N THR A 183 39.31 28.15 9.28
CA THR A 183 38.11 28.15 8.43
C THR A 183 37.05 27.17 8.92
N TRP A 184 35.82 27.63 9.00
CA TRP A 184 34.63 26.84 9.30
C TRP A 184 33.68 26.80 8.10
N SER A 185 32.97 25.70 7.96
CA SER A 185 31.86 25.53 7.04
C SER A 185 30.62 25.07 7.81
N LEU A 186 29.44 25.48 7.36
CA LEU A 186 28.16 24.95 7.84
C LEU A 186 27.68 23.87 6.87
N ASP A 187 27.45 22.67 7.37
CA ASP A 187 26.93 21.53 6.63
C ASP A 187 25.50 21.21 7.11
N LEU A 188 24.51 21.60 6.32
CA LEU A 188 23.10 21.28 6.56
C LEU A 188 22.66 19.99 5.86
N ASN A 189 23.59 19.33 5.15
CA ASN A 189 23.31 18.24 4.23
C ASN A 189 22.23 18.60 3.18
N LYS A 190 20.97 18.25 3.39
CA LYS A 190 19.86 18.55 2.47
C LYS A 190 18.84 19.46 3.14
N VAL A 191 18.37 20.45 2.39
CA VAL A 191 17.24 21.32 2.76
C VAL A 191 16.21 21.21 1.64
N ARG A 192 14.93 21.11 2.01
CA ARG A 192 13.82 20.94 1.07
C ARG A 192 13.63 22.20 0.24
N GLU A 193 13.53 22.02 -1.08
CA GLU A 193 13.43 23.05 -2.12
C GLU A 193 14.47 24.20 -2.03
N MET A 194 14.15 25.27 -1.30
CA MET A 194 14.94 26.51 -1.26
C MET A 194 15.35 26.89 0.17
N ASP A 195 16.59 27.34 0.33
CA ASP A 195 17.09 27.86 1.61
C ASP A 195 17.79 29.22 1.49
N PHE A 196 17.71 30.03 2.54
CA PHE A 196 18.52 31.23 2.74
C PHE A 196 19.14 31.18 4.14
N THR A 197 20.46 31.04 4.18
CA THR A 197 21.18 30.66 5.41
C THR A 197 22.08 31.79 5.92
N TYR A 198 22.00 32.06 7.22
CA TYR A 198 22.70 33.16 7.90
C TYR A 198 23.34 32.72 9.21
N ILE A 199 24.50 33.29 9.56
CA ILE A 199 25.06 33.21 10.92
C ILE A 199 25.32 34.61 11.43
N ASN A 200 24.82 34.92 12.63
CA ASN A 200 24.98 36.21 13.29
C ASN A 200 24.59 37.43 12.41
N GLY A 201 23.63 37.25 11.51
CA GLY A 201 23.21 38.27 10.53
C GLY A 201 24.03 38.34 9.24
N VAL A 202 25.07 37.53 9.09
CA VAL A 202 25.86 37.42 7.86
C VAL A 202 25.27 36.33 6.97
N PHE A 203 24.92 36.69 5.73
CA PHE A 203 24.44 35.75 4.73
C PHE A 203 25.57 34.83 4.26
N LEU A 204 25.33 33.52 4.33
CA LEU A 204 26.31 32.51 3.92
C LEU A 204 26.06 31.98 2.50
N GLY A 205 24.79 31.85 2.12
CA GLY A 205 24.38 31.36 0.81
C GLY A 205 22.94 30.89 0.77
N SER A 206 22.53 30.48 -0.43
CA SER A 206 21.22 29.94 -0.75
C SER A 206 21.34 28.92 -1.86
N ASN A 207 20.47 27.93 -1.90
CA ASN A 207 20.36 27.02 -3.03
C ASN A 207 18.89 26.54 -3.18
N SER A 208 18.46 26.34 -4.43
CA SER A 208 17.08 26.00 -4.82
C SER A 208 16.92 24.58 -5.37
N THR A 209 17.97 23.76 -5.35
CA THR A 209 17.98 22.39 -5.87
C THR A 209 17.94 21.41 -4.71
N PHE A 210 16.89 20.63 -4.53
CA PHE A 210 16.76 19.75 -3.36
C PHE A 210 17.95 18.77 -3.16
N ASP A 211 18.45 18.17 -4.25
CA ASP A 211 19.48 17.13 -4.15
C ASP A 211 20.88 17.64 -3.86
N ASP A 212 21.11 18.94 -3.99
CA ASP A 212 22.41 19.54 -3.71
C ASP A 212 22.73 19.49 -2.22
N ARG A 213 23.94 19.05 -1.88
CA ARG A 213 24.42 19.16 -0.51
C ARG A 213 24.67 20.64 -0.17
N ARG A 214 24.05 21.11 0.91
CA ARG A 214 24.14 22.46 1.46
C ARG A 214 25.36 22.60 2.37
N ILE A 215 26.48 22.98 1.77
CA ILE A 215 27.71 23.34 2.48
C ILE A 215 28.04 24.81 2.21
N TYR A 216 28.06 25.63 3.26
CA TYR A 216 28.37 27.05 3.16
C TYR A 216 29.65 27.41 3.92
N THR A 217 30.58 28.08 3.24
CA THR A 217 31.79 28.62 3.88
C THR A 217 31.41 29.79 4.78
N ILE A 218 31.90 29.79 6.02
CA ILE A 218 31.63 30.86 6.98
C ILE A 218 32.72 31.93 6.85
N PRO A 219 32.38 33.19 6.53
CA PRO A 219 33.38 34.26 6.42
C PRO A 219 34.13 34.49 7.72
N ALA A 220 35.42 34.80 7.62
CA ALA A 220 36.26 35.11 8.78
C ALA A 220 35.67 36.27 9.59
N GLY A 221 35.72 36.17 10.93
CA GLY A 221 35.16 37.17 11.85
C GLY A 221 33.64 37.07 12.08
N THR A 222 32.93 36.19 11.37
CA THR A 222 31.48 35.98 11.57
C THR A 222 31.17 35.33 12.92
N LEU A 223 31.95 34.31 13.29
CA LEU A 223 31.78 33.55 14.54
C LEU A 223 32.39 34.31 15.72
N LYS A 224 31.72 34.26 16.87
CA LYS A 224 32.10 34.95 18.10
C LYS A 224 32.33 33.94 19.23
N LYS A 225 33.19 34.28 20.18
CA LYS A 225 33.29 33.54 21.44
C LYS A 225 31.94 33.61 22.17
N GLY A 226 31.49 32.48 22.71
CA GLY A 226 30.19 32.37 23.38
C GLY A 226 29.04 32.21 22.40
N LYS A 227 27.98 32.99 22.59
CA LYS A 227 26.71 32.85 21.87
C LYS A 227 26.84 33.21 20.40
N ASN A 228 26.34 32.32 19.54
CA ASN A 228 26.14 32.52 18.11
C ASN A 228 24.72 32.09 17.74
N VAL A 229 24.21 32.64 16.64
CA VAL A 229 22.87 32.36 16.13
C VAL A 229 22.96 31.94 14.67
N LEU A 230 22.41 30.77 14.36
CA LEU A 230 22.11 30.31 13.01
C LEU A 230 20.66 30.64 12.71
N ALA A 231 20.40 31.23 11.55
CA ALA A 231 19.05 31.43 11.03
C ALA A 231 18.96 30.87 9.60
N VAL A 232 17.92 30.10 9.32
CA VAL A 232 17.67 29.50 8.00
C VAL A 232 16.23 29.79 7.63
N GLN A 233 15.99 30.47 6.52
CA GLN A 233 14.67 30.50 5.92
C GLN A 233 14.57 29.36 4.93
N VAL A 234 13.62 28.46 5.12
CA VAL A 234 13.29 27.39 4.18
C VAL A 234 12.01 27.80 3.47
N ILE A 235 12.02 27.75 2.14
CA ILE A 235 10.86 28.02 1.29
C ILE A 235 10.50 26.71 0.61
N ASN A 236 9.29 26.23 0.87
CA ASN A 236 8.74 24.99 0.34
C ASN A 236 7.39 25.29 -0.29
N LEU A 237 7.26 25.13 -1.60
CA LEU A 237 6.06 25.45 -2.36
C LEU A 237 5.05 24.29 -2.35
N ASN A 238 5.53 23.05 -2.24
CA ASN A 238 4.73 21.84 -2.16
C ASN A 238 5.56 20.70 -1.55
N GLY A 239 4.90 19.63 -1.10
CA GLY A 239 5.62 18.43 -0.69
C GLY A 239 6.30 18.59 0.67
N LYS A 240 7.11 17.60 1.04
CA LYS A 240 7.83 17.57 2.32
C LYS A 240 8.74 18.78 2.47
N GLY A 241 8.55 19.59 3.52
CA GLY A 241 9.37 20.76 3.82
C GLY A 241 10.46 20.55 4.88
N GLY A 242 11.31 21.55 5.07
CA GLY A 242 12.27 21.63 6.17
C GLY A 242 13.72 21.20 5.87
N ILE A 243 14.52 21.03 6.93
CA ILE A 243 15.93 20.64 6.84
C ILE A 243 16.02 19.12 7.05
N ALA A 244 16.29 18.38 5.97
CA ALA A 244 16.25 16.93 5.97
C ALA A 244 17.43 16.28 6.70
N GLY A 245 18.61 16.91 6.68
CA GLY A 245 19.80 16.33 7.28
C GLY A 245 20.18 14.97 6.68
N TYR A 246 20.84 14.12 7.46
CA TYR A 246 21.33 12.81 7.00
C TYR A 246 20.30 11.70 7.23
N LYS A 247 20.12 10.82 6.23
CA LYS A 247 19.35 9.58 6.40
C LYS A 247 19.98 8.68 7.48
N ASP A 248 21.30 8.64 7.53
CA ASP A 248 22.04 8.00 8.61
C ASP A 248 22.15 8.93 9.82
N THR A 249 21.35 8.66 10.84
CA THR A 249 21.22 9.49 12.05
C THR A 249 22.47 9.53 12.93
N SER A 250 23.48 8.70 12.65
CA SER A 250 24.81 8.83 13.30
C SER A 250 25.57 10.06 12.80
N GLN A 251 25.20 10.57 11.62
CA GLN A 251 25.72 11.78 11.02
C GLN A 251 24.84 12.97 11.36
N HIS A 252 25.46 14.03 11.87
CA HIS A 252 24.75 15.24 12.28
C HIS A 252 24.99 16.38 11.30
N ILE A 253 24.01 17.28 11.16
CA ILE A 253 24.25 18.59 10.57
C ILE A 253 25.09 19.44 11.54
N GLY A 254 25.80 20.42 11.01
CA GLY A 254 26.46 21.43 11.86
C GLY A 254 27.75 22.00 11.31
N LEU A 255 28.58 22.52 12.21
CA LEU A 255 29.82 23.20 11.85
C LEU A 255 30.95 22.20 11.64
N VAL A 256 31.70 22.39 10.56
CA VAL A 256 32.83 21.55 10.18
C VAL A 256 34.06 22.42 9.98
N SER A 257 35.16 22.04 10.63
CA SER A 257 36.50 22.58 10.41
C SER A 257 37.51 21.44 10.47
N LYS A 258 38.75 21.63 9.98
CA LYS A 258 39.76 20.55 9.94
C LYS A 258 39.87 19.86 11.30
N GLY A 259 39.48 18.58 11.33
CA GLY A 259 39.51 17.70 12.50
C GLY A 259 38.49 17.99 13.61
N LYS A 260 37.48 18.85 13.41
CA LYS A 260 36.41 19.10 14.40
C LYS A 260 35.05 19.28 13.74
N LYS A 261 34.04 18.66 14.35
CA LYS A 261 32.63 18.81 13.99
C LYS A 261 31.83 19.20 15.23
N ILE A 262 30.96 20.21 15.11
CA ILE A 262 30.02 20.62 16.15
C ILE A 262 28.63 20.33 15.64
N SER A 263 27.91 19.43 16.31
CA SER A 263 26.54 19.08 15.94
C SER A 263 25.59 20.22 16.24
N LEU A 264 24.66 20.47 15.32
CA LEU A 264 23.53 21.37 15.50
C LEU A 264 22.20 20.60 15.47
N ASN A 265 22.21 19.27 15.62
CA ASN A 265 20.97 18.51 15.79
C ASN A 265 20.31 18.90 17.11
N GLY A 266 19.01 19.14 17.13
CA GLY A 266 18.31 19.47 18.36
C GLY A 266 16.96 20.15 18.11
N LYS A 267 16.46 20.84 19.14
CA LYS A 267 15.27 21.68 19.05
C LYS A 267 15.65 23.06 18.55
N TRP A 268 15.12 23.44 17.39
CA TRP A 268 15.31 24.77 16.80
C TRP A 268 14.02 25.55 16.98
N LYS A 269 14.12 26.86 17.15
CA LYS A 269 12.97 27.74 17.14
C LYS A 269 12.49 27.95 15.71
N TYR A 270 11.18 28.06 15.48
CA TYR A 270 10.63 28.35 14.17
C TYR A 270 9.48 29.35 14.20
N ALA A 271 9.28 30.02 13.06
CA ALA A 271 8.08 30.80 12.78
C ALA A 271 7.70 30.65 11.31
N ILE A 272 6.41 30.42 11.07
CA ILE A 272 5.82 30.43 9.72
C ILE A 272 5.67 31.89 9.31
N LEU A 273 6.37 32.30 8.24
CA LEU A 273 6.24 33.64 7.68
C LEU A 273 4.99 33.74 6.81
N ASP A 274 4.79 32.77 5.93
CA ASP A 274 3.63 32.68 5.05
C ASP A 274 3.41 31.22 4.65
N ALA A 275 2.17 30.74 4.73
CA ALA A 275 1.75 29.39 4.34
C ALA A 275 0.76 29.38 3.16
N ASN A 276 0.51 30.53 2.54
CA ASN A 276 -0.34 30.66 1.36
C ASN A 276 0.52 30.62 0.10
N THR A 277 1.07 29.45 -0.19
CA THR A 277 1.95 29.27 -1.35
C THR A 277 1.18 29.37 -2.68
N PRO A 278 1.83 29.85 -3.75
CA PRO A 278 1.38 29.65 -5.12
C PRO A 278 1.21 28.16 -5.42
N ARG A 279 0.20 27.80 -6.22
CA ARG A 279 -0.03 26.40 -6.64
C ARG A 279 1.13 25.88 -7.46
N VAL A 280 1.52 24.63 -7.21
CA VAL A 280 2.50 23.92 -8.02
C VAL A 280 1.85 22.79 -8.78
N GLY A 281 2.12 22.72 -10.09
CA GLY A 281 1.57 21.70 -10.96
C GLY A 281 1.99 20.28 -10.54
N LYS A 282 1.02 19.38 -10.42
CA LYS A 282 1.23 17.96 -10.08
C LYS A 282 0.79 17.06 -11.22
N TYR A 283 1.47 15.93 -11.39
CA TYR A 283 1.08 14.96 -12.41
C TYR A 283 -0.21 14.23 -12.04
N GLN A 284 -0.37 13.84 -10.78
CA GLN A 284 -1.52 13.06 -10.31
C GLN A 284 -1.90 13.47 -8.89
N ALA A 285 -3.10 13.07 -8.48
CA ALA A 285 -3.68 13.34 -7.18
C ALA A 285 -3.15 12.40 -6.08
N ALA A 286 -3.22 12.89 -4.84
CA ALA A 286 -2.87 12.17 -3.63
C ALA A 286 -4.08 11.87 -2.76
N TYR A 287 -4.12 10.67 -2.17
CA TYR A 287 -5.13 10.28 -1.21
C TYR A 287 -4.94 11.00 0.13
N GLN A 288 -6.02 11.40 0.81
CA GLN A 288 -5.94 12.25 2.00
C GLN A 288 -6.62 11.62 3.24
N PRO A 289 -6.11 11.89 4.46
CA PRO A 289 -6.85 11.63 5.70
C PRO A 289 -8.12 12.48 5.74
N PHE A 290 -9.17 11.94 6.36
CA PHE A 290 -10.40 12.71 6.57
C PHE A 290 -10.30 13.49 7.89
N GLY A 291 -10.11 12.79 8.99
CA GLY A 291 -10.03 13.40 10.31
C GLY A 291 -9.76 12.38 11.41
N THR A 292 -9.97 12.82 12.65
CA THR A 292 -9.73 12.04 13.86
C THR A 292 -10.88 12.24 14.84
N VAL A 293 -11.32 11.16 15.48
CA VAL A 293 -12.15 11.22 16.69
C VAL A 293 -11.23 11.07 17.88
N GLN A 294 -11.16 12.11 18.72
CA GLN A 294 -10.41 12.11 19.97
C GLN A 294 -11.37 11.86 21.12
N VAL A 295 -11.05 10.92 22.00
CA VAL A 295 -11.89 10.57 23.14
C VAL A 295 -11.11 10.67 24.45
N SER A 296 -11.54 11.59 25.31
CA SER A 296 -10.91 11.87 26.60
C SER A 296 -11.69 11.23 27.74
N PHE A 297 -11.06 10.31 28.47
CA PHE A 297 -11.63 9.59 29.60
C PHE A 297 -11.10 10.13 30.93
N PRO A 298 -11.93 10.17 31.99
CA PRO A 298 -11.49 10.54 33.34
C PRO A 298 -10.79 9.38 34.06
N HIS A 299 -9.96 8.62 33.35
CA HIS A 299 -9.25 7.44 33.85
C HIS A 299 -7.76 7.76 34.03
N ASP A 300 -7.06 7.01 34.89
CA ASP A 300 -5.61 7.19 35.05
C ASP A 300 -4.87 5.85 34.99
N ARG A 301 -4.33 5.37 36.10
CA ARG A 301 -3.68 4.07 36.18
C ARG A 301 -4.73 2.99 36.04
N VAL A 302 -4.46 2.05 35.14
CA VAL A 302 -5.32 0.89 34.86
C VAL A 302 -4.56 -0.41 35.08
N GLN A 303 -5.30 -1.50 35.18
CA GLN A 303 -4.77 -2.86 35.29
C GLN A 303 -5.36 -3.73 34.17
N ASN A 304 -4.71 -4.85 33.88
CA ASN A 304 -5.19 -5.86 32.94
C ASN A 304 -5.55 -5.27 31.55
N TYR A 305 -4.76 -4.31 31.08
CA TYR A 305 -4.99 -3.72 29.76
C TYR A 305 -4.78 -4.77 28.68
N GLN A 306 -5.71 -4.82 27.72
CA GLN A 306 -5.58 -5.63 26.53
C GLN A 306 -6.20 -4.90 25.34
N ARG A 307 -5.54 -4.97 24.19
CA ARG A 307 -6.04 -4.50 22.90
C ARG A 307 -5.91 -5.61 21.87
N ILE A 308 -7.01 -5.91 21.17
CA ILE A 308 -7.13 -7.04 20.25
C ILE A 308 -7.75 -6.55 18.94
N LEU A 309 -7.20 -6.94 17.80
CA LEU A 309 -7.94 -7.01 16.53
C LEU A 309 -8.33 -8.46 16.29
N ASP A 310 -9.63 -8.74 16.28
CA ASP A 310 -10.19 -10.05 15.97
C ASP A 310 -10.51 -10.16 14.48
N LEU A 311 -9.70 -10.93 13.75
CA LEU A 311 -9.88 -11.10 12.31
C LEU A 311 -11.14 -11.90 11.99
N LYS A 312 -11.66 -12.72 12.92
CA LYS A 312 -12.86 -13.52 12.64
C LYS A 312 -14.12 -12.67 12.55
N ASN A 313 -14.19 -11.64 13.38
CA ASN A 313 -15.35 -10.75 13.46
C ASN A 313 -15.09 -9.38 12.82
N ALA A 314 -13.84 -9.06 12.45
CA ALA A 314 -13.40 -7.74 12.01
C ALA A 314 -13.75 -6.63 13.02
N GLU A 315 -13.34 -6.86 14.27
CA GLU A 315 -13.61 -5.98 15.39
C GLU A 315 -12.34 -5.72 16.19
N VAL A 316 -12.17 -4.48 16.66
CA VAL A 316 -11.16 -4.16 17.67
C VAL A 316 -11.82 -4.15 19.04
N TYR A 317 -11.21 -4.85 19.99
CA TYR A 317 -11.62 -4.88 21.39
C TYR A 317 -10.53 -4.29 22.26
N ILE A 318 -10.92 -3.45 23.21
CA ILE A 318 -10.04 -2.96 24.25
C ILE A 318 -10.70 -3.18 25.59
N SER A 319 -9.95 -3.71 26.56
CA SER A 319 -10.44 -3.91 27.91
C SER A 319 -9.38 -3.52 28.94
N TYR A 320 -9.81 -2.95 30.06
CA TYR A 320 -8.96 -2.63 31.20
C TYR A 320 -9.79 -2.43 32.46
N THR A 321 -9.14 -2.54 33.62
CA THR A 321 -9.76 -2.26 34.92
C THR A 321 -9.28 -0.92 35.46
N HIS A 322 -10.22 -0.03 35.81
CA HIS A 322 -9.94 1.23 36.50
C HIS A 322 -10.81 1.34 37.76
N GLN A 323 -10.19 1.58 38.92
CA GLN A 323 -10.87 1.67 40.23
C GLN A 323 -11.84 0.49 40.54
N GLY A 324 -11.48 -0.72 40.11
CA GLY A 324 -12.27 -1.94 40.31
C GLY A 324 -13.47 -2.10 39.36
N THR A 325 -13.66 -1.18 38.42
CA THR A 325 -14.63 -1.31 37.32
C THR A 325 -13.89 -1.78 36.07
N GLN A 326 -14.36 -2.87 35.46
CA GLN A 326 -13.93 -3.27 34.11
C GLN A 326 -14.60 -2.38 33.08
N PHE A 327 -13.80 -1.81 32.17
CA PHE A 327 -14.24 -1.04 31.01
C PHE A 327 -13.92 -1.82 29.73
N GLU A 328 -14.83 -1.73 28.77
CA GLU A 328 -14.72 -2.41 27.48
C GLU A 328 -15.05 -1.43 26.35
N ARG A 329 -14.30 -1.56 25.25
CA ARG A 329 -14.52 -0.78 24.03
C ARG A 329 -14.51 -1.71 22.83
N THR A 330 -15.47 -1.53 21.94
CA THR A 330 -15.57 -2.30 20.69
C THR A 330 -15.69 -1.36 19.50
N TYR A 331 -14.88 -1.58 18.47
CA TYR A 331 -14.85 -0.77 17.26
C TYR A 331 -15.06 -1.65 16.04
N LEU A 332 -15.94 -1.23 15.14
CA LEU A 332 -16.18 -1.91 13.88
C LEU A 332 -16.53 -0.92 12.77
N ALA A 333 -16.26 -1.33 11.53
CA ALA A 333 -16.65 -0.62 10.32
C ALA A 333 -17.70 -1.48 9.60
N SER A 334 -18.99 -1.17 9.77
CA SER A 334 -20.07 -1.95 9.18
C SER A 334 -20.23 -1.58 7.71
N HIS A 335 -20.05 -2.57 6.82
CA HIS A 335 -20.39 -2.45 5.41
C HIS A 335 -21.92 -2.38 5.17
N PRO A 336 -22.78 -3.24 5.75
CA PRO A 336 -24.22 -3.15 5.51
C PRO A 336 -24.83 -1.84 6.02
N ASP A 337 -24.32 -1.29 7.12
CA ASP A 337 -24.86 -0.05 7.71
C ASP A 337 -24.12 1.21 7.25
N GLN A 338 -22.98 1.07 6.58
CA GLN A 338 -22.15 2.17 6.05
C GLN A 338 -21.64 3.15 7.14
N VAL A 339 -21.28 2.63 8.31
CA VAL A 339 -20.92 3.40 9.51
C VAL A 339 -19.67 2.84 10.21
N LEU A 340 -18.90 3.72 10.86
CA LEU A 340 -17.94 3.36 11.89
C LEU A 340 -18.64 3.41 13.26
N ALA A 341 -18.75 2.27 13.94
CA ALA A 341 -19.40 2.17 15.25
C ALA A 341 -18.35 1.97 16.36
N MET A 342 -18.48 2.75 17.43
CA MET A 342 -17.56 2.75 18.58
C MET A 342 -18.39 2.61 19.86
N HIS A 343 -18.36 1.44 20.47
CA HIS A 343 -19.13 1.12 21.66
C HIS A 343 -18.26 1.19 22.91
N TYR A 344 -18.77 1.81 23.96
CA TYR A 344 -18.12 2.00 25.25
C TYR A 344 -19.02 1.43 26.35
N GLY A 345 -18.52 0.44 27.08
CA GLY A 345 -19.24 -0.24 28.15
C GLY A 345 -18.44 -0.29 29.45
N ALA A 346 -19.16 -0.49 30.56
CA ALA A 346 -18.58 -0.72 31.87
C ALA A 346 -19.35 -1.82 32.63
N SER A 347 -18.63 -2.59 33.44
CA SER A 347 -19.20 -3.66 34.29
C SER A 347 -20.13 -3.15 35.40
N ARG A 348 -20.17 -1.85 35.68
CA ARG A 348 -21.06 -1.23 36.66
C ARG A 348 -21.89 -0.13 36.00
N PRO A 349 -23.21 -0.05 36.24
CA PRO A 349 -24.07 1.00 35.72
C PRO A 349 -23.57 2.42 36.07
N GLY A 350 -23.82 3.37 35.16
CA GLY A 350 -23.51 4.78 35.36
C GLY A 350 -22.02 5.14 35.39
N GLN A 351 -21.11 4.25 34.98
CA GLN A 351 -19.67 4.51 35.01
C GLN A 351 -19.11 5.06 33.68
N VAL A 352 -19.86 5.02 32.58
CA VAL A 352 -19.36 5.49 31.28
C VAL A 352 -19.51 7.01 31.20
N SER A 353 -18.37 7.71 31.23
CA SER A 353 -18.27 9.17 31.04
C SER A 353 -17.02 9.49 30.26
N PHE A 354 -17.13 10.34 29.24
CA PHE A 354 -16.01 10.79 28.41
C PHE A 354 -16.40 12.02 27.60
N GLU A 355 -15.41 12.67 27.01
CA GLU A 355 -15.59 13.79 26.09
C GLU A 355 -15.07 13.39 24.70
N VAL A 356 -15.70 13.90 23.66
CA VAL A 356 -15.34 13.61 22.28
C VAL A 356 -15.13 14.91 21.51
N GLU A 357 -14.04 14.97 20.76
CA GLU A 357 -13.70 16.05 19.84
C GLU A 357 -13.42 15.46 18.45
N LEU A 358 -13.87 16.18 17.41
CA LEU A 358 -13.47 15.90 16.03
C LEU A 358 -12.32 16.81 15.65
N ALA A 359 -11.39 16.32 14.84
CA ALA A 359 -10.29 17.11 14.30
C ALA A 359 -9.97 16.69 12.86
N SER A 360 -9.34 17.58 12.10
CA SER A 360 -8.76 17.27 10.79
C SER A 360 -7.43 17.99 10.58
N LYS A 361 -6.61 17.44 9.68
CA LYS A 361 -5.35 18.06 9.22
C LYS A 361 -5.60 19.09 8.12
N HIS A 362 -6.77 19.09 7.47
CA HIS A 362 -7.11 20.05 6.44
C HIS A 362 -7.15 21.47 7.00
N ALA A 363 -6.45 22.40 6.34
CA ALA A 363 -6.36 23.80 6.79
C ALA A 363 -7.72 24.51 6.77
N LYS A 364 -8.62 24.10 5.86
CA LYS A 364 -10.00 24.54 5.79
C LYS A 364 -10.91 23.43 6.32
N GLN A 365 -11.38 23.62 7.54
CA GLN A 365 -12.34 22.73 8.19
C GLN A 365 -13.29 23.54 9.07
N THR A 366 -14.49 23.01 9.29
CA THR A 366 -15.45 23.55 10.27
C THR A 366 -15.99 22.41 11.14
N ILE A 367 -16.26 22.73 12.40
CA ILE A 367 -16.93 21.82 13.33
C ILE A 367 -18.19 22.51 13.84
N GLU A 368 -19.33 21.91 13.55
CA GLU A 368 -20.64 22.45 13.89
C GLU A 368 -21.46 21.45 14.72
N THR A 369 -22.45 21.99 15.45
CA THR A 369 -23.41 21.19 16.20
C THR A 369 -24.71 21.14 15.42
N LEU A 370 -25.13 19.96 14.96
CA LEU A 370 -26.39 19.80 14.22
C LEU A 370 -27.60 19.67 15.15
N ASN A 371 -27.41 19.04 16.30
CA ASN A 371 -28.38 18.87 17.37
C ASN A 371 -27.64 18.51 18.67
N GLU A 372 -28.36 18.27 19.77
CA GLU A 372 -27.76 18.02 21.10
C GLU A 372 -26.80 16.80 21.18
N GLN A 373 -26.83 15.91 20.19
CA GLN A 373 -26.10 14.65 20.18
C GLN A 373 -25.19 14.47 18.96
N THR A 374 -25.21 15.38 17.98
CA THR A 374 -24.54 15.19 16.69
C THR A 374 -23.58 16.33 16.37
N LEU A 375 -22.30 15.98 16.23
CA LEU A 375 -21.25 16.84 15.69
C LEU A 375 -21.12 16.63 14.18
N HIS A 376 -20.79 17.71 13.47
CA HIS A 376 -20.54 17.72 12.03
C HIS A 376 -19.17 18.33 11.77
N LEU A 377 -18.30 17.57 11.10
CA LEU A 377 -17.02 18.03 10.59
C LEU A 377 -17.13 18.17 9.07
N GLN A 378 -16.86 19.37 8.55
CA GLN A 378 -16.65 19.61 7.13
C GLN A 378 -15.16 19.84 6.86
N VAL A 379 -14.63 19.30 5.76
CA VAL A 379 -13.25 19.50 5.31
C VAL A 379 -13.20 19.88 3.84
N ASP A 380 -12.35 20.83 3.47
CA ASP A 380 -12.05 21.16 2.08
C ASP A 380 -10.62 20.74 1.74
N VAL A 381 -10.45 20.00 0.64
CA VAL A 381 -9.12 19.62 0.18
C VAL A 381 -8.42 20.83 -0.44
N LYS A 382 -7.21 21.13 0.05
CA LYS A 382 -6.38 22.23 -0.45
C LYS A 382 -6.15 22.08 -1.96
N ASP A 383 -6.51 23.12 -2.71
CA ASP A 383 -6.37 23.19 -4.17
C ASP A 383 -7.00 22.00 -4.93
N GLY A 384 -8.01 21.35 -4.34
CA GLY A 384 -8.76 20.24 -4.95
C GLY A 384 -10.24 20.55 -5.16
N ALA A 385 -10.89 19.74 -6.00
CA ALA A 385 -12.33 19.85 -6.26
C ALA A 385 -13.20 19.15 -5.20
N LEU A 386 -12.57 18.44 -4.25
CA LEU A 386 -13.25 17.63 -3.27
C LEU A 386 -13.39 18.34 -1.91
N HIS A 387 -14.56 18.16 -1.32
CA HIS A 387 -14.85 18.45 0.08
C HIS A 387 -15.57 17.24 0.68
N GLY A 388 -15.56 17.15 2.01
CA GLY A 388 -16.15 16.04 2.73
C GLY A 388 -16.94 16.50 3.94
N ASP A 389 -17.99 15.73 4.26
CA ASP A 389 -18.80 15.89 5.46
C ASP A 389 -18.78 14.59 6.28
N ALA A 390 -18.47 14.71 7.57
CA ALA A 390 -18.56 13.64 8.54
C ALA A 390 -19.53 14.01 9.67
N LEU A 391 -20.41 13.08 10.02
CA LEU A 391 -21.41 13.21 11.07
C LEU A 391 -21.12 12.18 12.17
N LEU A 392 -20.94 12.64 13.39
CA LEU A 392 -20.73 11.82 14.57
C LEU A 392 -21.90 12.01 15.53
N THR A 393 -22.67 10.95 15.79
CA THR A 393 -23.79 10.97 16.74
C THR A 393 -23.58 9.97 17.86
N VAL A 394 -24.26 10.17 19.00
CA VAL A 394 -24.20 9.28 20.16
C VAL A 394 -25.56 8.71 20.54
N ASN A 395 -25.59 7.40 20.74
CA ASN A 395 -26.70 6.68 21.37
C ASN A 395 -26.28 6.22 22.77
N LEU A 396 -27.11 6.49 23.77
CA LEU A 396 -26.84 6.15 25.17
C LEU A 396 -27.78 5.08 25.71
N ASP A 397 -27.25 4.21 26.56
CA ASP A 397 -28.03 3.47 27.55
C ASP A 397 -27.94 4.19 28.91
N ALA A 398 -29.01 4.92 29.26
CA ALA A 398 -29.08 5.84 30.39
C ALA A 398 -28.01 6.96 30.36
N GLY A 399 -28.02 7.85 31.37
CA GLY A 399 -27.10 8.97 31.46
C GLY A 399 -27.53 10.19 30.63
N HIS A 400 -26.57 11.07 30.32
CA HIS A 400 -26.81 12.32 29.61
C HIS A 400 -25.70 12.62 28.60
N ALA A 401 -26.07 13.11 27.42
CA ALA A 401 -25.18 13.67 26.41
C ALA A 401 -25.52 15.13 26.18
N SER A 402 -24.51 15.97 26.00
CA SER A 402 -24.66 17.37 25.60
C SER A 402 -23.46 17.82 24.79
N ILE A 403 -23.62 18.84 23.94
CA ILE A 403 -22.49 19.45 23.24
C ILE A 403 -22.18 20.82 23.85
N LYS A 404 -20.91 21.06 24.19
CA LYS A 404 -20.43 22.34 24.71
C LYS A 404 -19.08 22.67 24.08
N ASN A 405 -18.93 23.89 23.56
CA ASN A 405 -17.69 24.38 22.94
C ASN A 405 -17.14 23.43 21.86
N GLY A 406 -18.02 22.85 21.03
CA GLY A 406 -17.63 21.91 19.98
C GLY A 406 -17.27 20.49 20.46
N ARG A 407 -17.41 20.19 21.76
CA ARG A 407 -17.16 18.88 22.34
C ARG A 407 -18.45 18.18 22.74
N LEU A 408 -18.56 16.91 22.39
CA LEU A 408 -19.65 16.05 22.84
C LEU A 408 -19.29 15.44 24.19
N ILE A 409 -20.08 15.71 25.22
CA ILE A 409 -19.81 15.33 26.60
C ILE A 409 -20.84 14.29 27.04
N ILE A 410 -20.36 13.10 27.40
CA ILE A 410 -21.15 11.97 27.90
C ILE A 410 -20.91 11.84 29.41
N ARG A 411 -22.00 11.73 30.19
CA ARG A 411 -21.92 11.60 31.65
C ARG A 411 -22.85 10.51 32.18
N ASN A 412 -22.30 9.69 33.07
CA ASN A 412 -23.00 8.70 33.89
C ASN A 412 -23.88 7.72 33.08
N ALA A 413 -23.43 7.31 31.89
CA ALA A 413 -24.13 6.30 31.10
C ALA A 413 -23.79 4.88 31.58
N ASN A 414 -24.66 3.92 31.31
CA ASN A 414 -24.35 2.50 31.46
C ASN A 414 -23.48 2.03 30.28
N ALA A 415 -23.83 2.47 29.08
CA ALA A 415 -23.06 2.30 27.86
C ALA A 415 -23.32 3.47 26.90
N ALA A 416 -22.37 3.72 26.01
CA ALA A 416 -22.49 4.72 24.95
C ALA A 416 -22.01 4.14 23.62
N THR A 417 -22.69 4.47 22.53
CA THR A 417 -22.26 4.08 21.18
C THR A 417 -22.16 5.32 20.32
N LEU A 418 -20.98 5.58 19.78
CA LEU A 418 -20.77 6.60 18.77
C LEU A 418 -20.91 5.98 17.39
N TYR A 419 -21.64 6.65 16.51
CA TYR A 419 -21.77 6.30 15.10
C TYR A 419 -21.23 7.43 14.25
N LEU A 420 -20.22 7.11 13.44
CA LEU A 420 -19.58 8.04 12.52
C LEU A 420 -19.86 7.63 11.07
N THR A 421 -20.43 8.56 10.30
CA THR A 421 -20.57 8.44 8.85
C THR A 421 -19.81 9.57 8.18
N ALA A 422 -19.18 9.32 7.04
CA ALA A 422 -18.58 10.36 6.22
C ALA A 422 -18.89 10.14 4.73
N ALA A 423 -18.81 11.20 3.93
CA ALA A 423 -18.92 11.16 2.48
C ALA A 423 -18.17 12.35 1.85
N THR A 424 -17.86 12.26 0.56
CA THR A 424 -17.39 13.38 -0.26
C THR A 424 -18.41 13.72 -1.35
N ASN A 425 -18.18 14.82 -2.06
CA ASN A 425 -18.93 15.20 -3.25
C ASN A 425 -18.58 14.37 -4.51
N PHE A 426 -17.68 13.39 -4.40
CA PHE A 426 -17.30 12.52 -5.51
C PHE A 426 -18.47 11.63 -5.97
N VAL A 427 -18.75 11.64 -7.28
CA VAL A 427 -19.70 10.71 -7.92
C VAL A 427 -18.96 9.70 -8.79
N ASN A 428 -18.04 10.19 -9.62
CA ASN A 428 -17.10 9.38 -10.40
C ASN A 428 -15.91 10.25 -10.83
N TYR A 429 -14.94 9.66 -11.55
CA TYR A 429 -13.70 10.33 -11.97
C TYR A 429 -13.89 11.59 -12.83
N SER A 430 -15.11 11.86 -13.33
CA SER A 430 -15.44 13.03 -14.14
C SER A 430 -16.52 13.92 -13.53
N ASN A 431 -17.06 13.55 -12.37
CA ASN A 431 -18.21 14.21 -11.77
C ASN A 431 -18.07 14.34 -10.25
N VAL A 432 -18.12 15.59 -9.78
CA VAL A 432 -18.00 15.99 -8.37
C VAL A 432 -19.22 16.78 -7.88
N THR A 433 -20.39 16.58 -8.52
CA THR A 433 -21.65 17.25 -8.15
C THR A 433 -22.40 16.60 -6.99
N GLY A 434 -21.80 15.59 -6.34
CA GLY A 434 -22.40 14.93 -5.19
C GLY A 434 -22.62 15.89 -4.02
N ASN A 435 -23.60 15.58 -3.17
CA ASN A 435 -23.82 16.32 -1.93
C ASN A 435 -23.34 15.45 -0.77
N SER A 436 -22.13 15.73 -0.29
CA SER A 436 -21.48 14.98 0.80
C SER A 436 -22.31 14.98 2.09
N PHE A 437 -22.85 16.13 2.49
CA PHE A 437 -23.66 16.25 3.70
C PHE A 437 -24.91 15.36 3.65
N GLU A 438 -25.68 15.43 2.56
CA GLU A 438 -26.89 14.60 2.42
C GLU A 438 -26.55 13.11 2.30
N LEU A 439 -25.45 12.74 1.65
CA LEU A 439 -24.98 11.35 1.62
C LEU A 439 -24.59 10.82 3.00
N ALA A 440 -23.84 11.59 3.79
CA ALA A 440 -23.48 11.23 5.16
C ALA A 440 -24.74 11.10 6.03
N LYS A 441 -25.67 12.05 5.92
CA LYS A 441 -26.94 12.05 6.65
C LYS A 441 -27.84 10.86 6.29
N VAL A 442 -27.94 10.49 5.01
CA VAL A 442 -28.70 9.31 4.58
C VAL A 442 -28.09 8.04 5.16
N ARG A 443 -26.76 7.92 5.19
CA ARG A 443 -26.06 6.78 5.81
C ARG A 443 -26.30 6.73 7.32
N LEU A 444 -26.33 7.88 7.99
CA LEU A 444 -26.57 7.93 9.44
C LEU A 444 -27.95 7.37 9.82
N LYS A 445 -28.95 7.56 8.96
CA LYS A 445 -30.30 7.00 9.17
C LYS A 445 -30.33 5.47 9.23
N ASN A 446 -29.32 4.78 8.70
CA ASN A 446 -29.25 3.31 8.76
C ASN A 446 -29.18 2.80 10.21
N VAL A 447 -28.73 3.64 11.15
CA VAL A 447 -28.58 3.28 12.58
C VAL A 447 -29.61 3.95 13.51
N ASP A 448 -30.52 4.79 13.01
CA ASP A 448 -31.52 5.51 13.83
C ASP A 448 -32.36 4.56 14.71
N THR A 449 -32.63 3.36 14.21
CA THR A 449 -33.47 2.35 14.87
C THR A 449 -32.68 1.16 15.40
N LYS A 450 -31.35 1.17 15.28
CA LYS A 450 -30.47 0.06 15.65
C LYS A 450 -29.66 0.39 16.90
N ASN A 451 -29.63 -0.54 17.85
CA ASN A 451 -28.63 -0.53 18.90
C ASN A 451 -27.30 -1.13 18.38
N PHE A 452 -26.25 -1.02 19.17
CA PHE A 452 -24.93 -1.52 18.79
C PHE A 452 -24.94 -3.01 18.44
N GLN A 453 -25.67 -3.83 19.21
CA GLN A 453 -25.74 -5.27 18.98
C GLN A 453 -26.35 -5.62 17.62
N ALA A 454 -27.36 -4.86 17.16
CA ALA A 454 -27.94 -5.06 15.84
C ALA A 454 -26.94 -4.72 14.72
N VAL A 455 -26.24 -3.58 14.82
CA VAL A 455 -25.19 -3.18 13.86
C VAL A 455 -24.04 -4.19 13.85
N GLN A 456 -23.62 -4.64 15.03
CA GLN A 456 -22.58 -5.66 15.19
C GLN A 456 -22.99 -6.99 14.54
N GLN A 457 -24.24 -7.43 14.73
CA GLN A 457 -24.73 -8.67 14.14
C GLN A 457 -24.82 -8.58 12.61
N ASP A 458 -25.28 -7.45 12.07
CA ASP A 458 -25.32 -7.22 10.61
C ASP A 458 -23.92 -7.22 10.02
N HIS A 459 -22.97 -6.53 10.67
CA HIS A 459 -21.55 -6.54 10.33
C HIS A 459 -20.96 -7.95 10.33
N GLN A 460 -21.11 -8.70 11.43
CA GLN A 460 -20.57 -10.07 11.55
C GLN A 460 -21.19 -11.02 10.52
N ASN A 461 -22.47 -10.87 10.21
CA ASN A 461 -23.13 -11.66 9.17
C ASN A 461 -22.56 -11.35 7.78
N ASP A 462 -22.39 -10.07 7.45
CA ASP A 462 -21.82 -9.66 6.18
C ASP A 462 -20.36 -10.12 6.04
N TYR A 463 -19.52 -9.73 7.00
CA TYR A 463 -18.10 -10.04 7.04
C TYR A 463 -17.86 -11.56 7.06
N GLY A 464 -18.63 -12.28 7.88
CA GLY A 464 -18.51 -13.73 8.05
C GLY A 464 -18.78 -14.51 6.76
N ARG A 465 -19.60 -14.02 5.83
CA ARG A 465 -19.79 -14.67 4.51
C ARG A 465 -18.51 -14.69 3.68
N LEU A 466 -17.69 -13.63 3.78
CA LEU A 466 -16.44 -13.49 3.06
C LEU A 466 -15.29 -14.17 3.81
N PHE A 467 -15.15 -13.91 5.12
CA PHE A 467 -14.01 -14.42 5.88
C PHE A 467 -14.07 -15.94 6.06
N ASN A 468 -15.25 -16.51 6.38
CA ASN A 468 -15.40 -17.95 6.62
C ASN A 468 -15.39 -18.78 5.32
N SER A 469 -15.24 -18.17 4.14
CA SER A 469 -15.11 -18.89 2.86
C SER A 469 -13.80 -19.70 2.78
N PHE A 470 -12.88 -19.49 3.71
CA PHE A 470 -11.57 -20.13 3.78
C PHE A 470 -11.09 -20.23 5.21
N SER A 471 -10.30 -21.27 5.49
CA SER A 471 -9.59 -21.41 6.75
C SER A 471 -8.22 -22.01 6.52
N ILE A 472 -7.24 -21.58 7.30
CA ILE A 472 -5.89 -22.13 7.32
C ILE A 472 -5.47 -22.34 8.77
N ASP A 473 -4.93 -23.53 9.04
CA ASP A 473 -4.32 -23.93 10.31
C ASP A 473 -3.00 -24.64 9.96
N LEU A 474 -1.88 -24.12 10.45
CA LEU A 474 -0.54 -24.66 10.19
C LEU A 474 0.07 -25.31 11.44
N GLY A 475 -0.74 -25.57 12.47
CA GLY A 475 -0.34 -26.32 13.66
C GLY A 475 -0.06 -25.45 14.89
N ALA A 476 1.09 -25.69 15.53
CA ALA A 476 1.39 -25.15 16.85
C ALA A 476 1.37 -23.61 16.86
N GLN A 477 0.88 -23.05 17.98
CA GLN A 477 0.67 -21.62 18.14
C GLN A 477 1.42 -21.09 19.37
N ASP A 478 2.11 -19.97 19.19
CA ASP A 478 2.63 -19.14 20.29
C ASP A 478 1.53 -18.20 20.83
N SER A 479 1.34 -18.17 22.14
CA SER A 479 0.35 -17.33 22.83
C SER A 479 0.85 -15.92 23.18
N SER A 480 2.10 -15.58 22.84
CA SER A 480 2.71 -14.28 23.08
C SER A 480 1.98 -13.16 22.31
N ALA A 481 2.17 -11.91 22.76
CA ALA A 481 1.67 -10.73 22.05
C ALA A 481 2.23 -10.66 20.63
N THR A 482 1.50 -10.03 19.71
CA THR A 482 1.82 -10.02 18.27
C THR A 482 3.20 -9.44 17.96
N ASN A 483 3.59 -8.35 18.64
CA ASN A 483 4.91 -7.75 18.51
C ASN A 483 6.02 -8.71 18.97
N VAL A 484 5.79 -9.46 20.05
CA VAL A 484 6.75 -10.47 20.55
C VAL A 484 6.87 -11.65 19.59
N ARG A 485 5.76 -12.08 18.97
CA ARG A 485 5.77 -13.12 17.92
C ARG A 485 6.56 -12.64 16.71
N LEU A 486 6.36 -11.40 16.27
CA LEU A 486 7.07 -10.79 15.16
C LEU A 486 8.60 -10.70 15.41
N GLU A 487 9.02 -10.25 16.59
CA GLU A 487 10.43 -10.18 16.98
C GLU A 487 11.13 -11.56 16.96
N ASN A 488 10.39 -12.63 17.24
CA ASN A 488 10.93 -13.97 17.39
C ASN A 488 10.78 -14.85 16.14
N PHE A 489 9.92 -14.49 15.19
CA PHE A 489 9.58 -15.34 14.03
C PHE A 489 10.80 -15.76 13.19
N SER A 490 11.76 -14.85 13.00
CA SER A 490 12.99 -15.15 12.26
C SER A 490 13.89 -16.18 12.96
N LYS A 491 13.83 -16.27 14.30
CA LYS A 491 14.62 -17.18 15.14
C LYS A 491 13.93 -18.52 15.33
N ASN A 492 12.62 -18.48 15.59
CA ASN A 492 11.78 -19.65 15.78
C ASN A 492 10.51 -19.47 14.95
N VAL A 493 10.36 -20.28 13.90
CA VAL A 493 9.19 -20.18 13.01
C VAL A 493 7.97 -20.63 13.78
N ASP A 494 7.02 -19.71 13.92
CA ASP A 494 5.68 -19.95 14.45
C ASP A 494 4.70 -20.18 13.27
N PRO A 495 4.36 -21.42 12.89
CA PRO A 495 3.50 -21.68 11.74
C PRO A 495 2.13 -21.02 11.84
N ALA A 496 1.59 -20.91 13.07
CA ALA A 496 0.36 -20.19 13.35
C ALA A 496 0.44 -18.70 12.99
N PHE A 497 1.64 -18.09 13.08
CA PHE A 497 1.83 -16.68 12.73
C PHE A 497 1.81 -16.47 11.22
N ALA A 498 2.36 -17.42 10.46
CA ALA A 498 2.22 -17.42 9.00
C ALA A 498 0.75 -17.61 8.58
N ALA A 499 0.01 -18.50 9.25
CA ALA A 499 -1.43 -18.67 9.05
C ALA A 499 -2.22 -17.39 9.39
N LEU A 500 -1.88 -16.73 10.50
CA LEU A 500 -2.45 -15.43 10.88
C LEU A 500 -2.18 -14.36 9.81
N TYR A 501 -0.95 -14.29 9.27
CA TYR A 501 -0.59 -13.32 8.24
C TYR A 501 -1.37 -13.54 6.93
N VAL A 502 -1.60 -14.79 6.51
CA VAL A 502 -2.46 -15.11 5.36
C VAL A 502 -3.90 -14.62 5.59
N GLN A 503 -4.45 -14.87 6.78
CA GLN A 503 -5.79 -14.39 7.15
C GLN A 503 -5.82 -12.86 7.30
N TYR A 504 -4.71 -12.23 7.69
CA TYR A 504 -4.59 -10.79 7.76
C TYR A 504 -4.62 -10.15 6.36
N GLY A 505 -3.94 -10.73 5.37
CA GLY A 505 -4.06 -10.31 3.97
C GLY A 505 -5.50 -10.38 3.45
N ARG A 506 -6.25 -11.44 3.79
CA ARG A 506 -7.69 -11.53 3.47
C ARG A 506 -8.51 -10.47 4.19
N TYR A 507 -8.27 -10.29 5.49
CA TYR A 507 -8.94 -9.29 6.32
C TYR A 507 -8.76 -7.89 5.72
N LEU A 508 -7.52 -7.50 5.37
CA LEU A 508 -7.22 -6.21 4.79
C LEU A 508 -7.93 -6.00 3.46
N LEU A 509 -8.06 -7.03 2.61
CA LEU A 509 -8.76 -6.90 1.34
C LEU A 509 -10.27 -6.72 1.55
N ILE A 510 -10.88 -7.52 2.44
CA ILE A 510 -12.28 -7.36 2.83
C ILE A 510 -12.52 -5.95 3.41
N SER A 511 -11.57 -5.42 4.18
CA SER A 511 -11.74 -4.13 4.83
C SER A 511 -11.44 -2.92 3.94
N SER A 512 -10.82 -3.09 2.77
CA SER A 512 -10.39 -2.00 1.87
C SER A 512 -10.93 -2.06 0.44
N SER A 513 -11.54 -3.18 0.01
CA SER A 513 -12.09 -3.31 -1.34
C SER A 513 -13.37 -4.15 -1.30
N ARG A 514 -14.52 -3.47 -1.27
CA ARG A 514 -15.85 -4.09 -1.21
C ARG A 514 -16.67 -3.71 -2.44
N GLU A 515 -17.78 -4.41 -2.63
CA GLU A 515 -18.70 -4.06 -3.72
C GLU A 515 -19.13 -2.59 -3.62
N ASN A 516 -19.12 -1.88 -4.75
CA ASN A 516 -19.45 -0.46 -4.85
C ASN A 516 -18.48 0.49 -4.12
N THR A 517 -17.22 0.08 -3.90
CA THR A 517 -16.14 0.93 -3.39
C THR A 517 -15.06 1.15 -4.48
N GLN A 518 -14.06 1.96 -4.19
CA GLN A 518 -12.81 2.04 -4.94
C GLN A 518 -11.92 0.83 -4.62
N PRO A 519 -10.97 0.49 -5.51
CA PRO A 519 -9.99 -0.54 -5.20
C PRO A 519 -9.02 -0.10 -4.10
N ALA A 520 -8.46 -1.07 -3.37
CA ALA A 520 -7.35 -0.83 -2.44
C ALA A 520 -6.16 -0.13 -3.13
N ASN A 521 -5.79 1.06 -2.65
CA ASN A 521 -4.62 1.81 -3.13
C ASN A 521 -3.32 1.31 -2.46
N LEU A 522 -2.20 2.04 -2.60
CA LEU A 522 -0.92 1.68 -1.97
C LEU A 522 -0.96 1.49 -0.44
N GLN A 523 -1.99 2.00 0.23
CA GLN A 523 -2.20 1.86 1.67
C GLN A 523 -3.59 1.29 2.01
N GLY A 524 -4.24 0.63 1.04
CA GLY A 524 -5.62 0.15 1.16
C GLY A 524 -6.60 1.31 1.17
N ILE A 525 -6.98 1.72 2.37
CA ILE A 525 -7.79 2.93 2.66
C ILE A 525 -7.31 3.65 3.94
N TRP A 526 -6.11 3.33 4.45
CA TRP A 526 -5.61 3.86 5.73
C TRP A 526 -4.43 4.80 5.49
N ASN A 527 -4.64 6.09 5.73
CA ASN A 527 -3.62 7.11 5.56
C ASN A 527 -3.86 8.27 6.54
N HIS A 528 -2.81 8.67 7.28
CA HIS A 528 -2.84 9.78 8.24
C HIS A 528 -2.11 11.05 7.75
N LEU A 529 -1.61 11.07 6.51
CA LEU A 529 -0.77 12.14 5.97
C LEU A 529 -1.46 12.86 4.81
N LEU A 530 -1.44 14.20 4.81
CA LEU A 530 -1.84 14.98 3.63
C LEU A 530 -0.86 14.79 2.46
N GLU A 531 0.35 14.30 2.74
CA GLU A 531 1.36 14.01 1.72
C GLU A 531 1.90 12.59 1.92
N PRO A 532 1.09 11.57 1.60
CA PRO A 532 1.53 10.21 1.75
C PRO A 532 2.62 9.87 0.74
N SER A 533 3.43 8.85 1.06
CA SER A 533 4.49 8.39 0.17
C SER A 533 3.89 7.84 -1.13
N TRP A 534 4.47 8.30 -2.26
CA TRP A 534 3.95 8.03 -3.61
C TRP A 534 2.46 8.37 -3.77
N ASP A 535 1.99 9.41 -3.08
CA ASP A 535 0.62 9.91 -3.16
C ASP A 535 -0.45 8.91 -2.69
N SER A 536 -0.04 7.76 -2.14
CA SER A 536 -0.91 6.61 -1.83
C SER A 536 -1.87 6.29 -2.98
N LYS A 537 -1.36 6.38 -4.21
CA LYS A 537 -2.14 6.26 -5.45
C LYS A 537 -2.28 4.81 -5.92
N TYR A 538 -2.56 4.63 -7.20
CA TYR A 538 -2.54 3.32 -7.86
C TYR A 538 -1.28 3.21 -8.71
N THR A 539 -0.30 2.44 -8.25
CA THR A 539 0.89 2.09 -9.04
C THR A 539 0.66 0.75 -9.71
N THR A 540 0.75 0.69 -11.03
CA THR A 540 0.29 -0.43 -11.89
C THR A 540 1.45 -1.11 -12.62
N ASN A 541 2.67 -0.96 -12.11
CA ASN A 541 3.84 -1.69 -12.57
C ASN A 541 4.28 -2.78 -11.56
N ILE A 542 3.43 -3.08 -10.57
CA ILE A 542 3.49 -4.23 -9.63
C ILE A 542 2.45 -4.09 -8.51
N ASN A 543 2.30 -2.90 -7.92
CA ASN A 543 1.69 -2.76 -6.59
C ASN A 543 0.17 -3.01 -6.60
N LEU A 544 -0.58 -2.36 -7.49
CA LEU A 544 -2.03 -2.56 -7.62
C LEU A 544 -2.32 -4.01 -8.03
N GLU A 545 -1.50 -4.60 -8.90
CA GLU A 545 -1.64 -6.00 -9.28
C GLU A 545 -1.43 -6.91 -8.06
N MET A 546 -0.38 -6.65 -7.28
CA MET A 546 -0.06 -7.40 -6.07
C MET A 546 -1.17 -7.33 -5.03
N ASN A 547 -1.86 -6.18 -4.90
CA ASN A 547 -3.01 -6.04 -4.02
C ASN A 547 -4.09 -7.09 -4.28
N TYR A 548 -4.24 -7.53 -5.54
CA TYR A 548 -5.29 -8.45 -5.96
C TYR A 548 -4.82 -9.89 -6.24
N TRP A 549 -3.54 -10.22 -6.10
CA TRP A 549 -3.06 -11.61 -6.19
C TRP A 549 -3.77 -12.60 -5.26
N PRO A 550 -4.05 -12.27 -3.97
CA PRO A 550 -4.72 -13.22 -3.09
C PRO A 550 -6.21 -13.42 -3.41
N THR A 551 -6.84 -12.54 -4.20
CA THR A 551 -8.31 -12.43 -4.28
C THR A 551 -9.00 -13.73 -4.68
N ASP A 552 -8.63 -14.32 -5.83
CA ASP A 552 -9.28 -15.55 -6.27
C ASP A 552 -8.78 -16.78 -5.51
N VAL A 553 -7.46 -16.98 -5.39
CA VAL A 553 -6.87 -18.17 -4.73
C VAL A 553 -7.33 -18.29 -3.28
N LEU A 554 -7.46 -17.16 -2.59
CA LEU A 554 -8.04 -17.06 -1.25
C LEU A 554 -9.55 -16.73 -1.33
N ASN A 555 -10.32 -17.28 -2.26
CA ASN A 555 -11.79 -17.33 -2.19
C ASN A 555 -12.51 -16.01 -1.82
N LEU A 556 -12.05 -14.90 -2.39
CA LEU A 556 -12.59 -13.54 -2.26
C LEU A 556 -12.94 -12.97 -3.64
N SER A 557 -13.27 -13.82 -4.62
CA SER A 557 -13.52 -13.41 -6.02
C SER A 557 -14.52 -12.25 -6.18
N SER A 558 -15.52 -12.12 -5.29
CA SER A 558 -16.46 -10.99 -5.32
C SER A 558 -15.80 -9.63 -5.09
N LEU A 559 -14.61 -9.59 -4.48
CA LEU A 559 -13.87 -8.37 -4.20
C LEU A 559 -13.04 -7.87 -5.40
N HIS A 560 -13.09 -8.55 -6.55
CA HIS A 560 -12.50 -8.03 -7.80
C HIS A 560 -13.28 -6.85 -8.40
N GLN A 561 -14.55 -6.65 -8.00
CA GLN A 561 -15.45 -5.69 -8.64
C GLN A 561 -14.89 -4.26 -8.66
N PRO A 562 -14.31 -3.71 -7.57
CA PRO A 562 -13.69 -2.38 -7.60
C PRO A 562 -12.52 -2.26 -8.57
N LEU A 563 -11.68 -3.31 -8.68
CA LEU A 563 -10.59 -3.34 -9.65
C LEU A 563 -11.13 -3.34 -11.08
N PHE A 564 -12.15 -4.16 -11.37
CA PHE A 564 -12.75 -4.21 -12.70
C PHE A 564 -13.41 -2.89 -13.10
N GLN A 565 -14.01 -2.18 -12.14
CA GLN A 565 -14.54 -0.85 -12.39
C GLN A 565 -13.41 0.15 -12.69
N LEU A 566 -12.31 0.14 -11.93
CA LEU A 566 -11.15 0.97 -12.25
C LEU A 566 -10.61 0.66 -13.64
N ILE A 567 -10.49 -0.62 -14.02
CA ILE A 567 -10.02 -1.02 -15.36
C ILE A 567 -10.95 -0.49 -16.45
N ARG A 568 -12.26 -0.53 -16.23
CA ARG A 568 -13.24 0.04 -17.17
C ARG A 568 -13.01 1.54 -17.34
N ASP A 569 -12.93 2.29 -16.24
CA ASP A 569 -12.75 3.74 -16.27
C ASP A 569 -11.43 4.15 -16.95
N VAL A 570 -10.30 3.50 -16.62
CA VAL A 570 -9.01 3.78 -17.27
C VAL A 570 -8.99 3.31 -18.71
N SER A 571 -9.78 2.30 -19.10
CA SER A 571 -9.91 1.91 -20.50
C SER A 571 -10.65 2.95 -21.34
N GLU A 572 -11.57 3.71 -20.74
CA GLU A 572 -12.24 4.82 -21.40
C GLU A 572 -11.30 6.01 -21.57
N LYS A 573 -10.62 6.44 -20.49
CA LYS A 573 -9.63 7.53 -20.54
C LYS A 573 -8.42 7.19 -21.42
N GLY A 574 -7.96 5.95 -21.34
CA GLY A 574 -6.78 5.45 -22.04
C GLY A 574 -6.93 5.41 -23.56
N GLN A 575 -8.15 5.49 -24.10
CA GLN A 575 -8.38 5.64 -25.54
C GLN A 575 -7.85 6.97 -26.06
N GLU A 576 -8.03 8.04 -25.29
CA GLU A 576 -7.49 9.34 -25.65
C GLU A 576 -5.95 9.32 -25.59
N THR A 577 -5.37 8.69 -24.56
CA THR A 577 -3.92 8.52 -24.45
C THR A 577 -3.34 7.70 -25.60
N ALA A 578 -3.96 6.58 -25.97
CA ALA A 578 -3.53 5.75 -27.10
C ALA A 578 -3.48 6.56 -28.40
N ARG A 579 -4.49 7.40 -28.65
CA ARG A 579 -4.52 8.30 -29.81
C ARG A 579 -3.46 9.40 -29.72
N SER A 580 -3.39 10.13 -28.60
CA SER A 580 -2.56 11.33 -28.47
C SER A 580 -1.05 11.05 -28.47
N TYR A 581 -0.64 9.92 -27.88
CA TYR A 581 0.77 9.54 -27.72
C TYR A 581 1.25 8.55 -28.77
N TYR A 582 0.37 7.67 -29.26
CA TYR A 582 0.78 6.56 -30.11
C TYR A 582 0.10 6.55 -31.48
N ASN A 583 -0.85 7.46 -31.74
CA ASN A 583 -1.72 7.43 -32.91
C ASN A 583 -2.32 6.03 -33.16
N ALA A 584 -2.65 5.34 -32.07
CA ALA A 584 -3.07 3.95 -32.06
C ALA A 584 -4.55 3.81 -31.67
N ARG A 585 -5.17 2.72 -32.11
CA ARG A 585 -6.50 2.31 -31.61
C ARG A 585 -6.35 1.70 -30.22
N GLY A 586 -7.49 1.37 -29.61
CA GLY A 586 -7.50 0.71 -28.31
C GLY A 586 -7.30 1.69 -27.18
N TRP A 587 -6.72 1.23 -26.07
CA TRP A 587 -6.45 2.05 -24.89
C TRP A 587 -5.13 1.64 -24.24
N VAL A 588 -4.51 2.59 -23.52
CA VAL A 588 -3.26 2.37 -22.79
C VAL A 588 -3.33 3.01 -21.40
N LEU A 589 -2.70 2.36 -20.44
CA LEU A 589 -2.40 2.90 -19.11
C LEU A 589 -0.92 2.66 -18.83
N HIS A 590 -0.23 3.70 -18.36
CA HIS A 590 1.18 3.65 -17.97
C HIS A 590 1.35 3.20 -16.51
N HIS A 591 2.53 3.38 -15.90
CA HIS A 591 2.83 2.84 -14.56
C HIS A 591 1.98 3.38 -13.39
N ASN A 592 1.18 4.44 -13.55
CA ASN A 592 0.41 5.02 -12.46
C ASN A 592 -0.95 5.59 -12.89
N THR A 593 -1.94 5.51 -12.00
CA THR A 593 -3.22 6.23 -12.07
C THR A 593 -3.68 6.70 -10.68
N ASP A 594 -4.76 7.47 -10.63
CA ASP A 594 -5.31 8.11 -9.43
C ASP A 594 -6.86 8.03 -9.43
N LEU A 595 -7.51 8.73 -8.48
CA LEU A 595 -8.98 8.82 -8.41
C LEU A 595 -9.61 9.33 -9.72
N TRP A 596 -8.91 10.22 -10.43
CA TRP A 596 -9.38 10.90 -11.63
C TRP A 596 -9.02 10.16 -12.93
N ARG A 597 -8.41 8.97 -12.80
CA ARG A 597 -8.13 8.03 -13.90
C ARG A 597 -7.16 8.58 -14.93
N GLY A 598 -6.13 9.32 -14.48
CA GLY A 598 -5.05 9.75 -15.35
C GLY A 598 -4.29 8.55 -15.94
N THR A 599 -4.13 8.51 -17.28
CA THR A 599 -3.53 7.38 -18.02
C THR A 599 -2.22 7.72 -18.73
N ALA A 600 -1.86 9.00 -18.84
CA ALA A 600 -0.62 9.47 -19.47
C ALA A 600 0.63 9.12 -18.64
N PRO A 601 1.83 9.03 -19.25
CA PRO A 601 3.07 8.77 -18.51
C PRO A 601 3.42 9.94 -17.59
N ILE A 602 3.90 9.68 -16.37
CA ILE A 602 4.19 10.72 -15.35
C ILE A 602 5.59 10.55 -14.75
N ASN A 603 5.98 11.43 -13.83
CA ASN A 603 7.25 11.45 -13.09
C ASN A 603 8.45 11.78 -13.98
N ASN A 604 8.98 10.81 -14.73
CA ASN A 604 10.18 10.97 -15.54
C ASN A 604 10.14 10.01 -16.76
N SER A 605 10.86 10.33 -17.83
CA SER A 605 10.83 9.56 -19.07
C SER A 605 11.56 8.22 -19.00
N ASP A 606 12.48 8.04 -18.04
CA ASP A 606 13.29 6.84 -17.86
C ASP A 606 12.52 5.66 -17.24
N HIS A 607 11.48 5.92 -16.44
CA HIS A 607 10.62 4.89 -15.84
C HIS A 607 9.12 5.12 -16.08
N GLY A 608 8.69 6.37 -16.30
CA GLY A 608 7.28 6.74 -16.40
C GLY A 608 6.61 6.31 -17.71
N ILE A 609 7.40 6.20 -18.78
CA ILE A 609 6.98 5.69 -20.09
C ILE A 609 7.06 4.16 -20.06
N TRP A 610 6.05 3.55 -19.46
CA TRP A 610 5.88 2.10 -19.42
C TRP A 610 4.43 1.73 -19.79
N PRO A 611 4.13 1.41 -21.06
CA PRO A 611 2.76 1.33 -21.56
C PRO A 611 2.08 -0.03 -21.31
N MET A 612 2.50 -0.79 -20.30
CA MET A 612 1.97 -2.15 -20.05
C MET A 612 0.96 -2.25 -18.92
N GLY A 613 0.74 -1.18 -18.13
CA GLY A 613 -0.13 -1.24 -16.94
C GLY A 613 -1.53 -1.73 -17.25
N GLY A 614 -2.14 -1.20 -18.31
CA GLY A 614 -3.45 -1.65 -18.78
C GLY A 614 -3.49 -3.13 -19.18
N ALA A 615 -2.44 -3.62 -19.84
CA ALA A 615 -2.36 -5.02 -20.27
C ALA A 615 -2.12 -5.99 -19.10
N TRP A 616 -1.35 -5.59 -18.09
CA TRP A 616 -1.21 -6.39 -16.88
C TRP A 616 -2.53 -6.43 -16.10
N LEU A 617 -3.22 -5.30 -15.95
CA LEU A 617 -4.53 -5.29 -15.28
C LEU A 617 -5.57 -6.18 -15.98
N VAL A 618 -5.56 -6.25 -17.32
CA VAL A 618 -6.40 -7.20 -18.08
C VAL A 618 -6.14 -8.66 -17.67
N ASN A 619 -4.93 -9.01 -17.24
CA ASN A 619 -4.64 -10.34 -16.71
C ASN A 619 -5.52 -10.70 -15.51
N HIS A 620 -5.90 -9.75 -14.65
CA HIS A 620 -6.79 -10.01 -13.51
C HIS A 620 -8.20 -10.42 -13.95
N ILE A 621 -8.70 -9.88 -15.06
CA ILE A 621 -10.00 -10.28 -15.64
C ILE A 621 -9.93 -11.74 -16.13
N TRP A 622 -8.82 -12.08 -16.79
CA TRP A 622 -8.59 -13.44 -17.28
C TRP A 622 -8.40 -14.44 -16.13
N GLU A 623 -7.59 -14.10 -15.14
CA GLU A 623 -7.38 -14.92 -13.94
C GLU A 623 -8.69 -15.19 -13.21
N SER A 624 -9.54 -14.17 -13.02
CA SER A 624 -10.85 -14.36 -12.42
C SER A 624 -11.73 -15.32 -13.23
N TYR A 625 -11.72 -15.24 -14.56
CA TYR A 625 -12.36 -16.27 -15.39
C TYR A 625 -11.72 -17.65 -15.17
N LEU A 626 -10.40 -17.78 -15.11
CA LEU A 626 -9.75 -19.09 -14.91
C LEU A 626 -10.16 -19.74 -13.58
N PHE A 627 -10.25 -18.98 -12.49
CA PHE A 627 -10.66 -19.48 -11.17
C PHE A 627 -12.16 -19.74 -11.04
N ASN A 628 -13.01 -18.99 -11.74
CA ASN A 628 -14.47 -19.09 -11.60
C ASN A 628 -15.15 -19.90 -12.71
N GLN A 629 -14.54 -19.94 -13.90
CA GLN A 629 -15.09 -20.52 -15.12
C GLN A 629 -16.47 -19.95 -15.49
N ASP A 630 -16.67 -18.66 -15.21
CA ASP A 630 -17.88 -17.92 -15.54
C ASP A 630 -17.68 -17.06 -16.80
N PRO A 631 -18.29 -17.43 -17.95
CA PRO A 631 -18.21 -16.65 -19.18
C PRO A 631 -18.77 -15.23 -19.08
N GLN A 632 -19.57 -14.92 -18.05
CA GLN A 632 -20.10 -13.58 -17.84
C GLN A 632 -18.97 -12.58 -17.56
N ILE A 633 -17.93 -12.97 -16.80
CA ILE A 633 -16.73 -12.16 -16.55
C ILE A 633 -16.09 -11.72 -17.88
N LEU A 634 -15.97 -12.65 -18.83
CA LEU A 634 -15.42 -12.34 -20.15
C LEU A 634 -16.38 -11.47 -20.96
N THR A 635 -17.68 -11.76 -20.90
CA THR A 635 -18.71 -11.05 -21.67
C THR A 635 -18.77 -9.57 -21.30
N GLU A 636 -18.74 -9.25 -20.01
CA GLU A 636 -18.83 -7.87 -19.48
C GLU A 636 -17.56 -7.04 -19.72
N ASN A 637 -16.43 -7.72 -19.96
CA ASN A 637 -15.11 -7.10 -20.09
C ASN A 637 -14.45 -7.33 -21.45
N TYR A 638 -15.16 -7.95 -22.40
CA TYR A 638 -14.58 -8.33 -23.69
C TYR A 638 -14.03 -7.14 -24.47
N ASP A 639 -14.73 -6.01 -24.48
CA ASP A 639 -14.31 -4.81 -25.21
C ASP A 639 -13.07 -4.16 -24.58
N ILE A 640 -12.90 -4.28 -23.26
CA ILE A 640 -11.69 -3.85 -22.55
C ILE A 640 -10.49 -4.69 -23.02
N ILE A 641 -10.63 -6.03 -23.01
CA ILE A 641 -9.59 -6.98 -23.46
C ILE A 641 -9.22 -6.71 -24.93
N LYS A 642 -10.23 -6.56 -25.78
CA LYS A 642 -10.08 -6.23 -27.20
C LYS A 642 -9.37 -4.89 -27.39
N GLY A 643 -9.75 -3.87 -26.63
CA GLY A 643 -9.16 -2.54 -26.70
C GLY A 643 -7.67 -2.54 -26.37
N ALA A 644 -7.26 -3.19 -25.29
CA ALA A 644 -5.83 -3.33 -24.96
C ALA A 644 -5.08 -4.11 -26.06
N THR A 645 -5.71 -5.14 -26.61
CA THR A 645 -5.12 -5.93 -27.71
C THR A 645 -4.94 -5.12 -28.98
N LEU A 646 -5.90 -4.25 -29.33
CA LEU A 646 -5.81 -3.37 -30.50
C LEU A 646 -4.68 -2.35 -30.35
N PHE A 647 -4.45 -1.83 -29.14
CA PHE A 647 -3.32 -0.95 -28.87
C PHE A 647 -1.99 -1.63 -29.23
N PHE A 648 -1.73 -2.81 -28.67
CA PHE A 648 -0.49 -3.53 -28.96
C PHE A 648 -0.39 -4.05 -30.39
N LYS A 649 -1.51 -4.35 -31.04
CA LYS A 649 -1.53 -4.64 -32.48
C LYS A 649 -0.95 -3.47 -33.31
N ASP A 650 -1.23 -2.24 -32.90
CA ASP A 650 -0.85 -1.03 -33.63
C ASP A 650 0.54 -0.51 -33.25
N VAL A 651 0.99 -0.69 -32.00
CA VAL A 651 2.25 -0.08 -31.52
C VAL A 651 3.48 -0.99 -31.55
N LEU A 652 3.31 -2.31 -31.68
CA LEU A 652 4.45 -3.23 -31.84
C LEU A 652 5.15 -2.98 -33.18
N ILE A 653 6.48 -2.87 -33.15
CA ILE A 653 7.31 -2.64 -34.33
C ILE A 653 8.35 -3.75 -34.49
N PRO A 654 8.79 -4.06 -35.73
CA PRO A 654 9.89 -5.00 -35.92
C PRO A 654 11.20 -4.41 -35.36
N HIS A 655 11.88 -5.17 -34.52
CA HIS A 655 13.20 -4.85 -34.02
C HIS A 655 14.21 -4.85 -35.18
N PRO A 656 15.04 -3.81 -35.34
CA PRO A 656 15.85 -3.61 -36.55
C PRO A 656 16.87 -4.72 -36.80
N LYS A 657 17.36 -5.40 -35.76
CA LYS A 657 18.36 -6.48 -35.90
C LYS A 657 17.75 -7.86 -36.08
N THR A 658 16.61 -8.14 -35.43
CA THR A 658 16.05 -9.51 -35.35
C THR A 658 14.77 -9.69 -36.17
N GLY A 659 14.08 -8.61 -36.54
CA GLY A 659 12.79 -8.64 -37.24
C GLY A 659 11.60 -9.09 -36.37
N GLU A 660 11.85 -9.45 -35.10
CA GLU A 660 10.79 -9.79 -34.14
C GLU A 660 10.02 -8.53 -33.73
N LEU A 661 8.73 -8.69 -33.40
CA LEU A 661 7.92 -7.60 -32.90
C LEU A 661 8.30 -7.29 -31.44
N VAL A 662 8.53 -6.00 -31.16
CA VAL A 662 8.88 -5.46 -29.84
C VAL A 662 8.07 -4.21 -29.53
N SER A 663 7.90 -3.92 -28.24
CA SER A 663 7.37 -2.64 -27.74
C SER A 663 8.47 -1.58 -27.76
N SER A 664 8.12 -0.35 -28.13
CA SER A 664 9.04 0.79 -28.06
C SER A 664 8.29 2.13 -28.21
N PRO A 665 8.62 3.16 -27.41
CA PRO A 665 9.55 3.14 -26.27
C PRO A 665 8.92 2.53 -25.00
N SER A 666 9.74 1.99 -24.11
CA SER A 666 9.32 1.44 -22.80
C SER A 666 10.50 1.40 -21.83
N ASN A 667 10.36 0.76 -20.66
CA ASN A 667 11.46 0.45 -19.75
C ASN A 667 11.23 -0.91 -19.07
N SER A 668 12.26 -1.46 -18.41
CA SER A 668 12.06 -2.54 -17.44
C SER A 668 11.87 -1.87 -16.07
N PRO A 669 10.66 -1.78 -15.49
CA PRO A 669 10.43 -0.97 -14.29
C PRO A 669 11.39 -1.39 -13.17
N GLU A 670 12.17 -0.51 -12.54
CA GLU A 670 12.54 0.86 -12.91
C GLU A 670 14.07 0.92 -13.11
N ASN A 671 14.58 0.05 -13.97
CA ASN A 671 15.99 -0.29 -14.15
C ASN A 671 16.42 -0.11 -15.61
N GLY A 672 17.57 0.55 -15.82
CA GLY A 672 18.21 0.66 -17.15
C GLY A 672 17.64 1.72 -18.09
N GLY A 673 16.66 2.54 -17.66
CA GLY A 673 16.14 3.68 -18.40
C GLY A 673 15.23 3.34 -19.58
N LEU A 674 15.05 4.30 -20.49
CA LEU A 674 14.16 4.15 -21.65
C LEU A 674 14.81 3.25 -22.70
N VAL A 675 14.15 2.15 -23.07
CA VAL A 675 14.67 1.11 -23.98
C VAL A 675 13.59 0.65 -24.98
N ALA A 676 14.01 -0.21 -25.91
CA ALA A 676 13.13 -0.94 -26.81
C ALA A 676 13.12 -2.43 -26.46
N GLY A 677 11.93 -3.03 -26.39
CA GLY A 677 11.75 -4.47 -26.23
C GLY A 677 12.23 -5.09 -24.90
N PRO A 678 12.07 -4.46 -23.71
CA PRO A 678 12.41 -5.13 -22.45
C PRO A 678 11.58 -6.42 -22.31
N ALA A 679 12.14 -7.45 -21.65
CA ALA A 679 11.55 -8.78 -21.61
C ALA A 679 10.13 -8.78 -20.99
N MET A 680 9.92 -8.01 -19.93
CA MET A 680 8.63 -7.89 -19.24
C MET A 680 7.49 -7.50 -20.19
N ASP A 681 7.72 -6.51 -21.06
CA ASP A 681 6.70 -6.06 -22.01
C ASP A 681 6.29 -7.20 -22.94
N GLN A 682 7.27 -7.94 -23.48
CA GLN A 682 6.97 -9.00 -24.42
C GLN A 682 6.20 -10.12 -23.74
N GLN A 683 6.53 -10.44 -22.49
CA GLN A 683 5.80 -11.42 -21.68
C GLN A 683 4.34 -11.02 -21.45
N ILE A 684 4.10 -9.76 -21.07
CA ILE A 684 2.75 -9.23 -20.84
C ILE A 684 1.95 -9.20 -22.15
N VAL A 685 2.54 -8.75 -23.26
CA VAL A 685 1.83 -8.65 -24.55
C VAL A 685 1.53 -10.03 -25.12
N ARG A 686 2.45 -11.00 -25.02
CA ARG A 686 2.16 -12.40 -25.41
C ARG A 686 1.02 -12.97 -24.56
N ASN A 687 0.98 -12.67 -23.26
CA ASN A 687 -0.14 -13.06 -22.41
C ASN A 687 -1.46 -12.41 -22.86
N LEU A 688 -1.50 -11.09 -23.04
CA LEU A 688 -2.68 -10.36 -23.50
C LEU A 688 -3.23 -10.93 -24.81
N PHE A 689 -2.36 -11.22 -25.79
CA PHE A 689 -2.77 -11.78 -27.07
C PHE A 689 -3.37 -13.19 -26.90
N ARG A 690 -2.80 -14.03 -26.02
CA ARG A 690 -3.39 -15.33 -25.67
C ARG A 690 -4.75 -15.17 -25.00
N VAL A 691 -4.88 -14.24 -24.04
CA VAL A 691 -6.15 -13.93 -23.36
C VAL A 691 -7.21 -13.54 -24.38
N TYR A 692 -6.91 -12.60 -25.27
CA TYR A 692 -7.84 -12.17 -26.31
C TYR A 692 -8.25 -13.32 -27.24
N ILE A 693 -7.29 -14.13 -27.71
CA ILE A 693 -7.57 -15.28 -28.57
C ILE A 693 -8.53 -16.26 -27.87
N GLN A 694 -8.30 -16.55 -26.58
CA GLN A 694 -9.16 -17.47 -25.83
C GLN A 694 -10.53 -16.87 -25.54
N ALA A 695 -10.60 -15.62 -25.07
CA ALA A 695 -11.87 -14.94 -24.81
C ALA A 695 -12.72 -14.83 -26.09
N SER A 696 -12.11 -14.48 -27.23
CA SER A 696 -12.75 -14.46 -28.54
C SER A 696 -13.30 -15.83 -28.95
N LYS A 697 -12.60 -16.93 -28.66
CA LYS A 697 -13.08 -18.29 -28.93
C LYS A 697 -14.24 -18.68 -28.02
N ILE A 698 -14.11 -18.41 -26.72
CA ILE A 698 -15.14 -18.76 -25.72
C ILE A 698 -16.46 -18.04 -26.01
N LEU A 699 -16.38 -16.77 -26.45
CA LEU A 699 -17.56 -15.95 -26.74
C LEU A 699 -17.99 -15.96 -28.21
N ASP A 700 -17.26 -16.67 -29.08
CA ASP A 700 -17.45 -16.69 -30.54
C ASP A 700 -17.53 -15.29 -31.19
N LYS A 701 -16.56 -14.40 -30.87
CA LYS A 701 -16.51 -13.00 -31.34
C LYS A 701 -15.24 -12.68 -32.13
N ASP A 702 -15.32 -11.72 -33.06
CA ASP A 702 -14.18 -11.12 -33.78
C ASP A 702 -13.18 -12.09 -34.45
N VAL A 703 -13.65 -13.15 -35.09
CA VAL A 703 -12.83 -14.19 -35.75
C VAL A 703 -11.66 -13.61 -36.57
N LYS A 704 -11.91 -12.61 -37.43
CA LYS A 704 -10.86 -12.00 -38.27
C LYS A 704 -9.75 -11.32 -37.46
N LEU A 705 -10.12 -10.62 -36.38
CA LEU A 705 -9.13 -9.97 -35.53
C LEU A 705 -8.37 -11.02 -34.73
N ARG A 706 -9.05 -12.03 -34.18
CA ARG A 706 -8.44 -13.18 -33.52
C ARG A 706 -7.39 -13.85 -34.40
N ASP A 707 -7.73 -14.16 -35.65
CA ASP A 707 -6.81 -14.85 -36.57
C ASP A 707 -5.56 -13.99 -36.85
N SER A 708 -5.75 -12.68 -37.05
CA SER A 708 -4.63 -11.75 -37.23
C SER A 708 -3.75 -11.62 -35.98
N ILE A 709 -4.33 -11.64 -34.78
CA ILE A 709 -3.56 -11.64 -33.52
C ILE A 709 -2.80 -12.98 -33.34
N ALA A 710 -3.42 -14.10 -33.71
CA ALA A 710 -2.77 -15.40 -33.68
C ALA A 710 -1.56 -15.49 -34.62
N GLU A 711 -1.61 -14.82 -35.78
CA GLU A 711 -0.46 -14.70 -36.69
C GLU A 711 0.67 -13.79 -36.16
N MET A 712 0.33 -12.77 -35.35
CA MET A 712 1.31 -11.86 -34.74
C MET A 712 1.99 -12.48 -33.51
N LEU A 713 1.26 -13.24 -32.69
CA LEU A 713 1.75 -13.82 -31.44
C LEU A 713 3.14 -14.52 -31.56
N PRO A 714 3.40 -15.43 -32.53
CA PRO A 714 4.69 -16.10 -32.63
C PRO A 714 5.83 -15.19 -33.13
N LYS A 715 5.52 -13.97 -33.62
CA LYS A 715 6.51 -12.98 -34.09
C LYS A 715 6.98 -12.05 -32.98
N ILE A 716 6.29 -12.01 -31.84
CA ILE A 716 6.72 -11.24 -30.67
C ILE A 716 8.03 -11.83 -30.15
N ALA A 717 8.99 -10.97 -29.80
CA ALA A 717 10.29 -11.40 -29.29
C ALA A 717 10.13 -12.36 -28.10
N LYS A 718 10.94 -13.43 -28.09
CA LYS A 718 10.90 -14.49 -27.09
C LYS A 718 11.86 -14.20 -25.95
N ASP A 719 11.60 -14.81 -24.79
CA ASP A 719 12.57 -14.81 -23.69
C ASP A 719 13.84 -15.56 -24.09
N ARG A 720 14.99 -15.09 -23.59
CA ARG A 720 16.31 -15.61 -23.93
C ARG A 720 17.11 -15.91 -22.68
N ILE A 721 18.02 -16.87 -22.83
CA ILE A 721 19.01 -17.21 -21.81
C ILE A 721 20.32 -16.52 -22.19
N GLY A 722 20.84 -15.69 -21.29
CA GLY A 722 22.07 -14.94 -21.51
C GLY A 722 23.33 -15.70 -21.13
N LYS A 723 24.48 -15.05 -21.31
CA LYS A 723 25.84 -15.59 -21.12
C LYS A 723 26.12 -16.09 -19.72
N HIS A 724 25.37 -15.64 -18.71
CA HIS A 724 25.51 -16.10 -17.33
C HIS A 724 24.49 -17.20 -16.95
N GLY A 725 23.72 -17.70 -17.93
CA GLY A 725 22.63 -18.64 -17.72
C GLY A 725 21.37 -18.02 -17.13
N GLN A 726 21.29 -16.68 -17.10
CA GLN A 726 20.17 -15.90 -16.58
C GLN A 726 19.09 -15.70 -17.64
N LEU A 727 17.83 -15.50 -17.23
CA LEU A 727 16.81 -14.95 -18.12
C LEU A 727 17.17 -13.50 -18.40
N GLN A 728 17.30 -13.11 -19.68
CA GLN A 728 17.68 -11.74 -20.06
C GLN A 728 16.56 -10.75 -19.73
N GLU A 729 16.93 -9.62 -19.12
CA GLU A 729 16.01 -8.52 -18.86
C GLU A 729 15.83 -7.60 -20.09
N TRP A 730 16.86 -7.49 -20.93
CA TRP A 730 16.88 -6.68 -22.15
C TRP A 730 17.02 -7.55 -23.41
N MET A 731 16.79 -6.95 -24.59
CA MET A 731 17.00 -7.64 -25.88
C MET A 731 18.47 -8.04 -26.08
N GLU A 732 19.39 -7.17 -25.68
CA GLU A 732 20.82 -7.43 -25.62
C GLU A 732 21.23 -8.14 -24.32
N ASP A 733 22.25 -8.99 -24.40
CA ASP A 733 22.80 -9.76 -23.26
C ASP A 733 23.72 -8.91 -22.36
N ILE A 734 23.12 -7.89 -21.72
CA ILE A 734 23.80 -6.86 -20.93
C ILE A 734 23.52 -6.97 -19.43
N ASP A 735 22.84 -8.02 -18.97
CA ASP A 735 22.56 -8.19 -17.55
C ASP A 735 23.84 -8.22 -16.71
N ASP A 736 23.83 -7.43 -15.63
CA ASP A 736 24.88 -7.38 -14.63
C ASP A 736 24.55 -8.36 -13.48
N PRO A 737 25.35 -9.42 -13.24
CA PRO A 737 25.13 -10.37 -12.15
C PRO A 737 25.24 -9.74 -10.74
N GLU A 738 25.86 -8.56 -10.62
CA GLU A 738 25.98 -7.83 -9.36
C GLU A 738 24.82 -6.86 -9.12
N ASN A 739 23.92 -6.68 -10.08
CA ASN A 739 22.76 -5.81 -9.93
C ASN A 739 21.73 -6.41 -8.94
N LYS A 740 21.61 -5.77 -7.77
CA LYS A 740 20.67 -6.11 -6.68
C LYS A 740 19.40 -5.24 -6.68
N HIS A 741 18.97 -4.75 -7.84
CA HIS A 741 17.79 -3.90 -7.94
C HIS A 741 16.54 -4.58 -7.36
N ARG A 742 15.69 -3.78 -6.70
CA ARG A 742 14.47 -4.28 -6.01
C ARG A 742 13.43 -4.88 -6.96
N HIS A 743 13.39 -4.43 -8.22
CA HIS A 743 12.55 -5.02 -9.26
C HIS A 743 13.24 -6.21 -9.96
N VAL A 744 12.40 -7.18 -10.30
CA VAL A 744 12.72 -8.41 -11.05
C VAL A 744 11.70 -8.58 -12.19
N SER A 745 11.43 -7.47 -12.87
CA SER A 745 10.37 -7.26 -13.85
C SER A 745 10.38 -8.27 -15.00
N HIS A 746 11.56 -8.67 -15.48
CA HIS A 746 11.72 -9.68 -16.52
C HIS A 746 11.34 -11.10 -16.09
N LEU A 747 11.03 -11.32 -14.82
CA LEU A 747 10.51 -12.59 -14.32
C LEU A 747 8.98 -12.61 -14.25
N TRP A 748 8.28 -11.58 -14.77
CA TRP A 748 6.81 -11.54 -14.79
C TRP A 748 6.19 -12.83 -15.34
N ALA A 749 6.77 -13.43 -16.38
CA ALA A 749 6.31 -14.69 -16.97
C ALA A 749 6.40 -15.92 -16.03
N LEU A 750 7.21 -15.85 -14.96
CA LEU A 750 7.26 -16.85 -13.88
C LEU A 750 6.16 -16.61 -12.84
N HIS A 751 5.97 -15.34 -12.45
CA HIS A 751 4.88 -14.89 -11.59
C HIS A 751 4.63 -13.37 -11.76
N PRO A 752 3.38 -12.92 -11.93
CA PRO A 752 2.13 -13.69 -11.89
C PRO A 752 1.80 -14.44 -13.18
N GLY A 753 2.61 -14.31 -14.22
CA GLY A 753 2.47 -15.08 -15.46
C GLY A 753 2.65 -16.59 -15.25
N SER A 754 2.52 -17.33 -16.35
CA SER A 754 2.62 -18.81 -16.36
C SER A 754 3.45 -19.36 -17.53
N GLU A 755 4.02 -18.50 -18.37
CA GLU A 755 4.80 -18.93 -19.54
C GLU A 755 6.15 -19.55 -19.15
N VAL A 756 6.76 -19.10 -18.05
CA VAL A 756 7.97 -19.69 -17.47
C VAL A 756 7.58 -20.60 -16.31
N ASN A 757 7.72 -21.91 -16.48
CA ASN A 757 7.35 -22.90 -15.48
C ASN A 757 8.16 -24.20 -15.65
N TRP A 758 8.13 -25.06 -14.63
CA TRP A 758 8.89 -26.30 -14.59
C TRP A 758 8.40 -27.39 -15.57
N ASP A 759 7.14 -27.31 -16.03
CA ASP A 759 6.48 -28.35 -16.84
C ASP A 759 6.74 -28.15 -18.33
N SER A 760 6.43 -26.96 -18.87
CA SER A 760 6.51 -26.68 -20.31
C SER A 760 7.78 -25.94 -20.75
N THR A 761 8.47 -25.25 -19.85
CA THR A 761 9.62 -24.37 -20.17
C THR A 761 10.77 -24.50 -19.16
N PRO A 762 11.27 -25.73 -18.90
CA PRO A 762 12.26 -25.99 -17.83
C PRO A 762 13.57 -25.21 -17.98
N ASP A 763 14.04 -24.96 -19.22
CA ASP A 763 15.27 -24.20 -19.45
C ASP A 763 15.12 -22.73 -19.03
N LEU A 764 13.99 -22.10 -19.36
CA LEU A 764 13.67 -20.73 -18.93
C LEU A 764 13.41 -20.66 -17.41
N TRP A 765 12.82 -21.71 -16.84
CA TRP A 765 12.60 -21.82 -15.39
C TRP A 765 13.92 -21.88 -14.62
N ASN A 766 14.90 -22.64 -15.12
CA ASN A 766 16.26 -22.65 -14.58
C ASN A 766 16.96 -21.29 -14.76
N ALA A 767 16.74 -20.63 -15.90
CA ALA A 767 17.29 -19.29 -16.15
C ALA A 767 16.69 -18.23 -15.23
N ALA A 768 15.39 -18.30 -14.94
CA ALA A 768 14.72 -17.43 -13.96
C ALA A 768 15.27 -17.64 -12.54
N ARG A 769 15.51 -18.90 -12.13
CA ARG A 769 16.22 -19.19 -10.88
C ARG A 769 17.58 -18.52 -10.83
N LYS A 770 18.35 -18.58 -11.93
CA LYS A 770 19.67 -17.94 -12.00
C LYS A 770 19.57 -16.42 -11.85
N SER A 771 18.58 -15.78 -12.49
CA SER A 771 18.31 -14.34 -12.35
C SER A 771 17.97 -13.95 -10.90
N LEU A 772 17.18 -14.74 -10.18
CA LEU A 772 16.87 -14.48 -8.76
C LEU A 772 18.11 -14.61 -7.87
N ILE A 773 18.94 -15.64 -8.09
CA ILE A 773 20.20 -15.80 -7.35
C ILE A 773 21.11 -14.58 -7.55
N MET A 774 21.17 -14.05 -8.78
CA MET A 774 21.94 -12.83 -9.08
C MET A 774 21.38 -11.60 -8.38
N ARG A 775 20.06 -11.45 -8.32
CA ARG A 775 19.39 -10.32 -7.65
C ARG A 775 19.52 -10.36 -6.13
N GLY A 776 19.58 -11.55 -5.55
CA GLY A 776 19.61 -11.76 -4.10
C GLY A 776 18.25 -11.53 -3.43
N ASP A 777 18.22 -11.73 -2.11
CA ASP A 777 16.97 -11.84 -1.35
C ASP A 777 16.50 -10.53 -0.72
N GLU A 778 17.41 -9.59 -0.43
CA GLU A 778 17.06 -8.30 0.17
C GLU A 778 16.15 -7.46 -0.73
N GLY A 779 15.34 -6.59 -0.12
CA GLY A 779 14.40 -5.75 -0.84
C GLY A 779 13.45 -5.00 0.09
N THR A 780 12.56 -4.22 -0.53
CA THR A 780 11.40 -3.60 0.12
C THR A 780 10.35 -4.67 0.42
N GLY A 781 9.34 -4.38 1.25
CA GLY A 781 8.25 -5.30 1.59
C GLY A 781 7.61 -6.00 0.38
N TRP A 782 7.12 -5.24 -0.60
CA TRP A 782 6.61 -5.80 -1.87
C TRP A 782 7.64 -6.63 -2.65
N SER A 783 8.93 -6.26 -2.62
CA SER A 783 9.98 -7.00 -3.34
C SER A 783 10.19 -8.37 -2.69
N LEU A 784 10.22 -8.42 -1.36
CA LEU A 784 10.25 -9.67 -0.60
C LEU A 784 9.01 -10.52 -0.92
N ALA A 785 7.83 -9.91 -0.89
CA ALA A 785 6.57 -10.58 -1.21
C ALA A 785 6.56 -11.19 -2.62
N TRP A 786 7.03 -10.46 -3.63
CA TRP A 786 7.13 -11.00 -4.98
C TRP A 786 8.14 -12.16 -5.08
N LYS A 787 9.28 -12.04 -4.40
CA LYS A 787 10.29 -13.11 -4.33
C LYS A 787 9.77 -14.37 -3.64
N ILE A 788 8.93 -14.26 -2.62
CA ILE A 788 8.26 -15.44 -2.01
C ILE A 788 7.47 -16.20 -3.09
N ASN A 789 6.67 -15.48 -3.90
CA ASN A 789 5.90 -16.09 -4.99
C ASN A 789 6.80 -16.70 -6.06
N PHE A 790 7.91 -16.04 -6.42
CA PHE A 790 8.87 -16.59 -7.38
C PHE A 790 9.54 -17.87 -6.88
N TRP A 791 10.05 -17.88 -5.66
CA TRP A 791 10.71 -19.06 -5.09
C TRP A 791 9.73 -20.21 -4.84
N ALA A 792 8.46 -19.90 -4.52
CA ALA A 792 7.39 -20.88 -4.50
C ALA A 792 7.19 -21.52 -5.88
N ARG A 793 7.14 -20.72 -6.96
CA ARG A 793 7.08 -21.20 -8.36
C ARG A 793 8.34 -21.95 -8.82
N LEU A 794 9.47 -21.71 -8.15
CA LEU A 794 10.71 -22.47 -8.31
C LEU A 794 10.74 -23.73 -7.43
N LEU A 795 9.65 -24.08 -6.76
CA LEU A 795 9.54 -25.29 -5.93
C LEU A 795 10.60 -25.35 -4.82
N ASP A 796 11.07 -24.20 -4.34
CA ASP A 796 12.12 -24.09 -3.33
C ASP A 796 11.52 -23.67 -1.98
N ALA A 797 11.09 -24.68 -1.23
CA ALA A 797 10.32 -24.51 -0.01
C ALA A 797 11.07 -23.73 1.08
N GLU A 798 12.34 -24.08 1.32
CA GLU A 798 13.13 -23.50 2.40
C GLU A 798 13.62 -22.10 2.05
N HIS A 799 13.95 -21.83 0.78
CA HIS A 799 14.28 -20.48 0.34
C HIS A 799 13.07 -19.56 0.45
N SER A 800 11.89 -20.04 0.05
CA SER A 800 10.62 -19.30 0.21
C SER A 800 10.34 -18.98 1.69
N LEU A 801 10.51 -19.95 2.60
CA LEU A 801 10.39 -19.72 4.04
C LEU A 801 11.42 -18.71 4.57
N GLY A 802 12.64 -18.71 4.03
CA GLY A 802 13.67 -17.71 4.34
C GLY A 802 13.19 -16.28 4.05
N LEU A 803 12.53 -16.06 2.92
CA LEU A 803 11.95 -14.77 2.56
C LEU A 803 10.72 -14.43 3.40
N VAL A 804 9.87 -15.41 3.75
CA VAL A 804 8.77 -15.20 4.71
C VAL A 804 9.30 -14.72 6.06
N LYS A 805 10.43 -15.25 6.54
CA LYS A 805 11.10 -14.76 7.76
C LYS A 805 11.60 -13.32 7.62
N MET A 806 12.04 -12.91 6.43
CA MET A 806 12.48 -11.54 6.17
C MET A 806 11.29 -10.57 6.11
N LEU A 807 10.16 -11.01 5.56
CA LEU A 807 8.91 -10.24 5.54
C LEU A 807 8.32 -10.09 6.96
N LEU A 808 8.34 -11.16 7.75
CA LEU A 808 7.86 -11.23 9.13
C LEU A 808 9.00 -10.99 10.15
N ARG A 809 9.75 -9.91 9.95
CA ARG A 809 10.66 -9.35 10.97
C ARG A 809 10.23 -7.92 11.28
N PRO A 810 10.53 -7.38 12.48
CA PRO A 810 10.27 -5.97 12.76
C PRO A 810 10.92 -5.07 11.71
N ALA A 811 10.12 -4.18 11.11
CA ALA A 811 10.59 -3.22 10.12
C ALA A 811 11.60 -2.23 10.74
N ASP A 812 12.65 -1.92 10.00
CA ASP A 812 13.68 -0.95 10.38
C ASP A 812 14.01 0.00 9.21
N ARG A 813 15.29 0.13 8.81
CA ARG A 813 15.68 0.82 7.58
C ARG A 813 15.43 -0.03 6.32
N SER A 814 15.02 -1.29 6.46
CA SER A 814 14.77 -2.28 5.39
C SER A 814 13.33 -2.82 5.43
N GLY A 815 12.95 -3.62 4.42
CA GLY A 815 11.64 -4.27 4.39
C GLY A 815 11.41 -5.21 5.58
N GLY A 816 10.13 -5.39 5.93
CA GLY A 816 9.67 -6.16 7.08
C GLY A 816 8.20 -5.87 7.39
N SER A 817 7.79 -6.08 8.63
CA SER A 817 6.44 -5.76 9.12
C SER A 817 6.50 -4.85 10.34
N TYR A 818 5.52 -3.96 10.48
CA TYR A 818 5.31 -3.15 11.67
C TYR A 818 4.64 -3.95 12.81
N PRO A 819 4.59 -3.45 14.05
CA PRO A 819 3.94 -4.14 15.16
C PRO A 819 2.48 -4.54 14.88
N ASN A 820 1.73 -3.73 14.13
CA ASN A 820 0.37 -4.04 13.67
C ASN A 820 0.29 -4.99 12.45
N LEU A 821 1.42 -5.59 12.06
CA LEU A 821 1.62 -6.43 10.87
C LEU A 821 1.44 -5.76 9.51
N PHE A 822 1.33 -4.43 9.43
CA PHE A 822 1.46 -3.75 8.15
C PHE A 822 2.84 -3.98 7.53
N ASP A 823 2.85 -4.24 6.22
CA ASP A 823 4.09 -4.39 5.46
C ASP A 823 4.84 -3.05 5.36
N ALA A 824 6.15 -3.14 5.40
CA ALA A 824 7.03 -2.00 5.31
C ALA A 824 7.81 -2.03 4.00
N HIS A 825 7.63 -0.99 3.19
CA HIS A 825 8.58 -0.70 2.12
C HIS A 825 9.99 -0.44 2.68
N PRO A 826 10.22 0.35 3.77
CA PRO A 826 9.37 1.35 4.45
C PRO A 826 9.22 2.67 3.66
N PRO A 827 8.17 3.49 3.93
CA PRO A 827 7.15 3.37 4.98
C PRO A 827 6.05 2.33 4.67
N PHE A 828 4.93 2.32 5.40
CA PHE A 828 3.81 1.40 5.14
C PHE A 828 3.38 1.41 3.67
N GLN A 829 3.36 0.22 3.06
CA GLN A 829 2.75 -0.10 1.77
C GLN A 829 2.02 -1.43 1.92
N ILE A 830 0.78 -1.52 1.45
CA ILE A 830 -0.08 -2.68 1.72
C ILE A 830 0.19 -3.87 0.78
N ASP A 831 0.82 -3.61 -0.36
CA ASP A 831 1.11 -4.60 -1.39
C ASP A 831 1.86 -5.82 -0.83
N GLY A 832 2.87 -5.64 0.02
CA GLY A 832 3.59 -6.75 0.64
C GLY A 832 2.75 -7.62 1.59
N ASN A 833 1.67 -7.08 2.19
CA ASN A 833 0.69 -7.89 2.92
C ASN A 833 -0.04 -8.85 1.99
N PHE A 834 -0.55 -8.33 0.87
CA PHE A 834 -1.28 -9.11 -0.11
C PHE A 834 -0.40 -10.11 -0.86
N GLY A 835 0.76 -9.66 -1.34
CA GLY A 835 1.72 -10.49 -2.04
C GLY A 835 2.31 -11.59 -1.15
N GLY A 836 2.59 -11.28 0.13
CA GLY A 836 3.09 -12.26 1.08
C GLY A 836 2.05 -13.33 1.43
N ALA A 837 0.79 -12.94 1.61
CA ALA A 837 -0.31 -13.89 1.81
C ALA A 837 -0.50 -14.82 0.59
N ALA A 838 -0.47 -14.27 -0.63
CA ALA A 838 -0.49 -15.05 -1.85
C ALA A 838 0.70 -16.01 -1.95
N GLY A 839 1.91 -15.53 -1.64
CA GLY A 839 3.15 -16.31 -1.71
C GLY A 839 3.19 -17.49 -0.76
N ILE A 840 2.76 -17.30 0.50
CA ILE A 840 2.66 -18.39 1.49
C ILE A 840 1.72 -19.50 0.99
N VAL A 841 0.61 -19.13 0.34
CA VAL A 841 -0.34 -20.11 -0.20
C VAL A 841 0.15 -20.73 -1.50
N GLU A 842 0.90 -20.00 -2.34
CA GLU A 842 1.55 -20.53 -3.55
C GLU A 842 2.60 -21.61 -3.22
N MET A 843 3.13 -21.63 -2.00
CA MET A 843 3.99 -22.73 -1.50
C MET A 843 3.20 -24.03 -1.23
N ILE A 844 1.89 -23.89 -0.97
CA ILE A 844 0.98 -24.94 -0.51
C ILE A 844 0.13 -25.50 -1.68
N VAL A 845 -0.33 -24.66 -2.60
CA VAL A 845 -1.05 -25.08 -3.82
C VAL A 845 -0.67 -24.19 -5.00
N GLN A 846 -0.47 -24.80 -6.16
CA GLN A 846 -0.31 -24.07 -7.42
C GLN A 846 -1.28 -24.61 -8.46
N SER A 847 -1.84 -23.76 -9.30
CA SER A 847 -2.78 -24.19 -10.35
C SER A 847 -2.57 -23.51 -11.70
N HIS A 848 -1.38 -22.97 -11.93
CA HIS A 848 -1.06 -22.15 -13.11
C HIS A 848 -0.52 -22.97 -14.30
N THR A 849 -0.23 -24.25 -14.09
CA THR A 849 0.16 -25.21 -15.14
C THR A 849 -1.06 -26.00 -15.60
N GLN A 850 -0.87 -27.08 -16.36
CA GLN A 850 -1.95 -28.02 -16.68
C GLN A 850 -2.46 -28.84 -15.46
N TYR A 851 -1.86 -28.66 -14.28
CA TYR A 851 -2.19 -29.38 -13.05
C TYR A 851 -2.54 -28.41 -11.91
N ILE A 852 -3.36 -28.91 -10.99
CA ILE A 852 -3.42 -28.41 -9.61
C ILE A 852 -2.36 -29.19 -8.83
N ASP A 853 -1.23 -28.55 -8.56
CA ASP A 853 -0.08 -29.09 -7.83
C ASP A 853 -0.27 -28.89 -6.32
N ILE A 854 -0.24 -29.99 -5.58
CA ILE A 854 -0.54 -30.05 -4.15
C ILE A 854 0.76 -30.14 -3.36
N LEU A 855 0.92 -29.27 -2.36
CA LEU A 855 2.13 -29.12 -1.54
C LEU A 855 3.42 -29.01 -2.37
N PRO A 856 3.46 -28.15 -3.42
CA PRO A 856 4.57 -28.11 -4.37
C PRO A 856 5.89 -27.61 -3.76
N ALA A 857 5.82 -26.75 -2.73
CA ALA A 857 6.97 -26.16 -2.06
C ALA A 857 6.73 -26.02 -0.54
N LEU A 858 6.22 -27.08 0.10
CA LEU A 858 5.89 -27.07 1.53
C LEU A 858 7.16 -27.08 2.42
N PRO A 859 7.42 -26.05 3.25
CA PRO A 859 8.58 -26.01 4.13
C PRO A 859 8.49 -26.99 5.30
N ASN A 860 9.66 -27.34 5.85
CA ASN A 860 9.77 -28.23 7.01
C ASN A 860 9.00 -27.74 8.25
N ALA A 861 8.90 -26.42 8.42
CA ALA A 861 8.17 -25.81 9.52
C ALA A 861 6.64 -26.02 9.41
N PHE A 862 6.10 -26.22 8.20
CA PHE A 862 4.67 -26.39 7.95
C PHE A 862 4.31 -27.87 7.84
N SER A 863 4.90 -28.71 8.70
CA SER A 863 4.80 -30.17 8.66
C SER A 863 3.40 -30.75 8.79
N LYS A 864 2.49 -29.99 9.39
CA LYS A 864 1.09 -30.35 9.58
C LYS A 864 0.25 -29.14 9.24
N GLY A 865 -0.90 -29.37 8.62
CA GLY A 865 -1.85 -28.30 8.39
C GLY A 865 -3.16 -28.76 7.78
N VAL A 866 -4.14 -27.87 7.89
CA VAL A 866 -5.47 -27.99 7.30
C VAL A 866 -5.75 -26.68 6.59
N ILE A 867 -6.12 -26.75 5.32
CA ILE A 867 -6.58 -25.60 4.55
C ILE A 867 -7.91 -25.97 3.89
N LYS A 868 -8.87 -25.04 3.94
CA LYS A 868 -10.21 -25.24 3.38
C LYS A 868 -10.60 -24.04 2.56
N GLY A 869 -11.38 -24.29 1.51
CA GLY A 869 -11.93 -23.25 0.67
C GLY A 869 -10.92 -22.60 -0.28
N ILE A 870 -9.72 -23.15 -0.48
CA ILE A 870 -8.75 -22.59 -1.44
C ILE A 870 -9.27 -22.80 -2.87
N LYS A 871 -9.22 -21.77 -3.72
CA LYS A 871 -9.63 -21.91 -5.12
C LYS A 871 -8.45 -22.27 -6.00
N ALA A 872 -8.73 -23.03 -7.05
CA ALA A 872 -7.79 -23.37 -8.09
C ALA A 872 -8.41 -23.11 -9.48
N ARG A 873 -7.56 -22.71 -10.42
CA ARG A 873 -7.94 -22.50 -11.83
C ARG A 873 -8.57 -23.78 -12.41
N GLY A 874 -9.49 -23.59 -13.35
CA GLY A 874 -10.37 -24.64 -13.87
C GLY A 874 -11.71 -24.74 -13.13
N GLY A 875 -11.96 -23.88 -12.14
CA GLY A 875 -13.21 -23.82 -11.39
C GLY A 875 -13.27 -24.87 -10.29
N PHE A 876 -12.27 -24.92 -9.42
CA PHE A 876 -12.21 -25.88 -8.32
C PHE A 876 -12.02 -25.21 -6.97
N VAL A 877 -12.61 -25.79 -5.92
CA VAL A 877 -12.38 -25.43 -4.51
C VAL A 877 -11.85 -26.65 -3.78
N LEU A 878 -10.75 -26.49 -3.05
CA LEU A 878 -10.06 -27.58 -2.36
C LEU A 878 -10.18 -27.42 -0.85
N ASP A 879 -10.42 -28.53 -0.17
CA ASP A 879 -10.15 -28.70 1.24
C ASP A 879 -9.10 -29.81 1.37
N MET A 880 -8.00 -29.56 2.07
CA MET A 880 -6.94 -30.56 2.21
C MET A 880 -6.27 -30.52 3.58
N GLU A 881 -5.75 -31.68 3.94
CA GLU A 881 -5.10 -31.95 5.22
C GLU A 881 -3.80 -32.71 4.97
N TRP A 882 -2.75 -32.30 5.66
CA TRP A 882 -1.47 -32.99 5.65
C TRP A 882 -0.92 -33.11 7.07
N ASN A 883 -0.15 -34.16 7.29
CA ASN A 883 0.52 -34.42 8.55
C ASN A 883 1.86 -35.09 8.29
N ASN A 884 2.88 -34.77 9.09
CA ASN A 884 4.25 -35.23 8.87
C ASN A 884 4.74 -35.01 7.42
N HIS A 885 4.45 -33.85 6.84
CA HIS A 885 4.76 -33.47 5.45
C HIS A 885 4.10 -34.32 4.36
N GLN A 886 3.09 -35.11 4.72
CA GLN A 886 2.40 -35.99 3.79
C GLN A 886 0.93 -35.61 3.67
N LEU A 887 0.45 -35.49 2.45
CA LEU A 887 -0.97 -35.34 2.18
C LEU A 887 -1.71 -36.53 2.78
N THR A 888 -2.79 -36.26 3.52
CA THR A 888 -3.62 -37.31 4.12
C THR A 888 -4.98 -37.38 3.45
N LYS A 889 -5.50 -36.23 3.03
CA LYS A 889 -6.83 -36.09 2.46
C LYS A 889 -6.92 -34.84 1.59
N ILE A 890 -7.66 -34.95 0.48
CA ILE A 890 -8.11 -33.80 -0.30
C ILE A 890 -9.56 -34.00 -0.74
N ILE A 891 -10.38 -32.97 -0.59
CA ILE A 891 -11.74 -32.87 -1.11
C ILE A 891 -11.75 -31.77 -2.15
N VAL A 892 -12.26 -32.07 -3.34
CA VAL A 892 -12.36 -31.13 -4.46
C VAL A 892 -13.82 -30.92 -4.79
N ARG A 893 -14.28 -29.67 -4.75
CA ARG A 893 -15.57 -29.26 -5.33
C ARG A 893 -15.31 -28.70 -6.72
N SER A 894 -15.98 -29.27 -7.73
CA SER A 894 -15.96 -28.77 -9.11
C SER A 894 -17.08 -27.76 -9.33
N ILE A 895 -16.75 -26.50 -9.54
CA ILE A 895 -17.71 -25.41 -9.80
C ILE A 895 -18.30 -25.54 -11.20
N ALA A 896 -17.48 -25.91 -12.18
CA ALA A 896 -17.84 -25.87 -13.60
C ALA A 896 -17.96 -27.24 -14.29
N GLY A 897 -17.49 -28.32 -13.68
CA GLY A 897 -17.51 -29.66 -14.28
C GLY A 897 -16.36 -29.93 -15.26
N ASN A 898 -15.27 -29.15 -15.20
CA ASN A 898 -14.09 -29.38 -16.03
C ASN A 898 -13.33 -30.66 -15.63
N GLU A 899 -12.45 -31.17 -16.50
CA GLU A 899 -11.54 -32.27 -16.16
C GLU A 899 -10.61 -31.83 -15.01
N LEU A 900 -10.63 -32.57 -13.91
CA LEU A 900 -9.75 -32.36 -12.77
C LEU A 900 -8.41 -33.06 -13.02
N ARG A 901 -7.31 -32.33 -12.86
CA ARG A 901 -5.94 -32.84 -12.94
C ARG A 901 -5.16 -32.49 -11.67
N LEU A 902 -5.11 -33.41 -10.71
CA LEU A 902 -4.33 -33.25 -9.48
C LEU A 902 -2.92 -33.79 -9.69
N LYS A 903 -1.92 -33.06 -9.19
CA LYS A 903 -0.54 -33.53 -9.06
C LYS A 903 -0.14 -33.49 -7.59
N TYR A 904 0.45 -34.58 -7.11
CA TYR A 904 1.07 -34.64 -5.79
C TYR A 904 2.37 -35.44 -5.91
N GLN A 905 3.50 -34.80 -5.63
CA GLN A 905 4.82 -35.37 -5.88
C GLN A 905 4.95 -35.84 -7.36
N LYS A 906 5.17 -37.13 -7.60
CA LYS A 906 5.25 -37.74 -8.94
C LYS A 906 3.92 -38.31 -9.44
N GLN A 907 2.87 -38.28 -8.62
CA GLN A 907 1.57 -38.86 -8.96
C GLN A 907 0.68 -37.83 -9.65
N ILE A 908 0.01 -38.26 -10.71
CA ILE A 908 -0.97 -37.45 -11.44
C ILE A 908 -2.29 -38.22 -11.46
N LYS A 909 -3.36 -37.56 -11.00
CA LYS A 909 -4.72 -38.09 -11.02
C LYS A 909 -5.59 -37.25 -11.93
N LYS A 910 -6.23 -37.91 -12.91
CA LYS A 910 -7.22 -37.31 -13.81
C LYS A 910 -8.61 -37.84 -13.49
N VAL A 911 -9.58 -36.94 -13.38
CA VAL A 911 -10.99 -37.29 -13.13
C VAL A 911 -11.90 -36.38 -13.96
N ASN A 912 -12.81 -36.98 -14.72
CA ASN A 912 -13.90 -36.23 -15.34
C ASN A 912 -14.89 -35.84 -14.25
N THR A 913 -15.13 -34.54 -14.08
CA THR A 913 -16.05 -34.06 -13.05
C THR A 913 -17.38 -33.60 -13.66
N VAL A 914 -18.39 -33.44 -12.81
CA VAL A 914 -19.65 -32.78 -13.12
C VAL A 914 -19.77 -31.49 -12.31
N LYS A 915 -20.53 -30.53 -12.86
CA LYS A 915 -20.82 -29.25 -12.21
C LYS A 915 -21.38 -29.47 -10.80
N ASN A 916 -20.83 -28.76 -9.81
CA ASN A 916 -21.11 -28.87 -8.38
C ASN A 916 -20.81 -30.24 -7.74
N GLY A 917 -20.13 -31.15 -8.44
CA GLY A 917 -19.70 -32.44 -7.90
C GLY A 917 -18.62 -32.27 -6.82
N ILE A 918 -18.59 -33.19 -5.86
CA ILE A 918 -17.61 -33.25 -4.77
C ILE A 918 -16.87 -34.58 -4.89
N TYR A 919 -15.54 -34.53 -4.90
CA TYR A 919 -14.64 -35.67 -5.07
C TYR A 919 -13.70 -35.73 -3.88
N GLN A 920 -13.59 -36.89 -3.23
CA GLN A 920 -12.67 -37.08 -2.11
C GLN A 920 -11.56 -38.05 -2.49
N PHE A 921 -10.32 -37.69 -2.18
CA PHE A 921 -9.15 -38.52 -2.38
C PHE A 921 -8.39 -38.77 -1.07
N ASP A 922 -7.74 -39.92 -0.97
CA ASP A 922 -6.77 -40.22 0.09
C ASP A 922 -5.41 -39.54 -0.18
N GLY A 923 -4.46 -39.73 0.74
CA GLY A 923 -3.09 -39.21 0.62
C GLY A 923 -2.28 -39.72 -0.57
N MET A 924 -2.76 -40.75 -1.27
CA MET A 924 -2.17 -41.30 -2.49
C MET A 924 -2.99 -40.95 -3.74
N LEU A 925 -3.87 -39.94 -3.65
CA LEU A 925 -4.78 -39.50 -4.71
C LEU A 925 -5.69 -40.61 -5.27
N ASN A 926 -6.01 -41.65 -4.48
CA ASN A 926 -7.05 -42.60 -4.85
C ASN A 926 -8.42 -41.97 -4.57
N LEU A 927 -9.32 -42.03 -5.56
CA LEU A 927 -10.68 -41.53 -5.42
C LEU A 927 -11.46 -42.47 -4.47
N ILE A 928 -11.98 -41.92 -3.38
CA ILE A 928 -12.73 -42.64 -2.34
C ILE A 928 -14.24 -42.39 -2.48
N LYS A 929 -14.63 -41.17 -2.87
CA LYS A 929 -16.03 -40.75 -2.97
C LYS A 929 -16.23 -39.75 -4.10
#